data_AF-A0A7C8YGI5-F1
#
_entry.id   AF-A0A7C8YGI5-F1
#
_cell.length_a   1.000
_cell.length_b   1.000
_cell.length_c   1.000
_cell.angle_alpha   90.00
_cell.angle_beta   90.00
_cell.angle_gamma   90.00
#
_symmetry.space_group_name_H-M   'P 1'
#
loop_
_entity.id
_entity.type
_entity.pdbx_description
1 polymer ?
#
loop_
_entity_poly.entity_id
_entity_poly.type
_entity_poly.pdbx_seq_one_letter_code
_entity_poly.pdbx_strand_id
1 'polypeptide(L)'
;LGQWDALADFGKSIENYDILLDSLWKVPDWAYMKDHVIPKAQVEETPKLRVIQAYFALHDRNVNGVGDAENIVVKGVDLALEQWWQLPEMSVHARIPLLQQFQQLVEVQESARILVDITNGSRHAGNSTVGGHGGIYADLKDILETWRLRTPNEWDNMTVWYDLLQWRNEMYNSVIDAFKDFGKTNPQLHHLGYRDKAWNVNKLAHIARKQGLYDVCVTILEKMYGHSTMEVQEAFVKIREQAKAYLEMKGELTSGLNLINSTNLEYFPVKHKAEIFRLKGDFLLKLNDCEAANREYSNAISLFKNLPKGWISWGNYCDLAYKETQEEIWLEYAVSCFLQGIKFGIPNSRSYLARVLYLLSFDTLNEPAGRAFDKYLDQIPHWVWLSWIPQLLLSLQRAEAPHCKLVLLKIATVYPQALYYWLRTYLLERRDAANKSEIGRLAMAQQRMHQHASSGGPGSLGLIDGAGRMQSHGAASSENQVHQVPQPGGGVAPQDGGNLSVQESERSGPGENRGPTSNEHLQQGPAAINDGSQNALRRTGALSLMASAASAFDAAKDIMEALRSKHTNLASELEVLLTEIGSRFVTLPEERLLAVVNALLHRCYKYPTATTAEVPQSLKKELSGVCRACFSADAINKHVEFVREYKQDFEHDLDPDSTATFPATLSDLTERLKHWKNVLQSNVEDRFPAVLKLEEESRVLRDFHVVDVEVPGQYFTDQEIAPDHTVKLDRVGPDITIVRRHGSSFRRLTLIGSDGSQRHFIVQTSLTPNARSDERMLQLFRVMNRMFDKHKESRRRHICIHTPIIIPVWSQVRMVEDDLMYSTLLEVYENHCARNDREADLPITLFKEQLNPAMTGQISPEAIVDTRLHAYNEITRTRVPDNILSQFIYKTLLNGNHMWAFKKQFATQLALSCFISYMLQIGGRSPNKILFAKNTGKIFQTDFHPAYDANGMVEFNEPVPFRLTRNMQAFFSHFGVEGLIVSAMCSAAQAVVSPKQNQHLWHHLAMFFRDELLSWSWRRPLGMPLAPVAGGGLSAADFKLKVTTNVDHVIGRINSIAPQTLSDEDENAMDPPQSVQRGVAELVEAALSPRNLCMMDPTWHPWF
;
A
#
# COMPACT_ATOMS: atom_id res chain seq x y z
N LEU A 1 -3.06 -12.93 -30.45
CA LEU A 1 -4.48 -13.08 -30.86
C LEU A 1 -4.85 -14.51 -31.25
N GLY A 2 -3.89 -15.38 -31.66
CA GLY A 2 -4.21 -16.78 -32.02
C GLY A 2 -4.75 -16.97 -33.43
N GLN A 3 -4.70 -15.92 -34.26
CA GLN A 3 -5.05 -15.90 -35.68
C GLN A 3 -3.89 -16.47 -36.52
N TRP A 4 -3.52 -17.72 -36.24
CA TRP A 4 -2.37 -18.36 -36.90
C TRP A 4 -2.65 -18.72 -38.35
N ASP A 5 -3.91 -19.00 -38.71
CA ASP A 5 -4.34 -19.27 -40.09
C ASP A 5 -4.01 -18.08 -41.01
N ALA A 6 -4.39 -16.87 -40.60
CA ALA A 6 -4.11 -15.63 -41.32
C ALA A 6 -2.60 -15.31 -41.42
N LEU A 7 -1.81 -15.68 -40.39
CA LEU A 7 -0.35 -15.54 -40.44
C LEU A 7 0.30 -16.56 -41.38
N ALA A 8 -0.24 -17.79 -41.45
CA ALA A 8 0.21 -18.80 -42.39
C ALA A 8 -0.11 -18.38 -43.84
N ASP A 9 -1.32 -17.88 -44.11
CA ASP A 9 -1.71 -17.37 -45.44
C ASP A 9 -0.88 -16.15 -45.86
N PHE A 10 -0.62 -15.22 -44.93
CA PHE A 10 0.29 -14.09 -45.15
C PHE A 10 1.72 -14.58 -45.45
N GLY A 11 2.24 -15.51 -44.66
CA GLY A 11 3.54 -16.14 -44.88
C GLY A 11 3.64 -16.84 -46.25
N LYS A 12 2.57 -17.55 -46.66
CA LYS A 12 2.46 -18.24 -47.95
C LYS A 12 2.43 -17.25 -49.12
N SER A 13 1.78 -16.09 -48.96
CA SER A 13 1.67 -15.08 -50.03
C SER A 13 2.93 -14.21 -50.22
N ILE A 14 3.77 -14.06 -49.19
CA ILE A 14 5.02 -13.27 -49.24
C ILE A 14 6.27 -14.18 -49.33
N GLU A 15 6.10 -15.51 -49.26
CA GLU A 15 7.19 -16.49 -49.13
C GLU A 15 8.11 -16.21 -47.92
N ASN A 16 7.54 -15.68 -46.82
CA ASN A 16 8.30 -15.41 -45.60
C ASN A 16 8.49 -16.68 -44.77
N TYR A 17 9.64 -17.33 -44.94
CA TYR A 17 9.97 -18.60 -44.29
C TYR A 17 10.01 -18.53 -42.76
N ASP A 18 10.37 -17.39 -42.13
CA ASP A 18 10.39 -17.25 -40.67
C ASP A 18 8.97 -17.32 -40.07
N ILE A 19 8.02 -16.60 -40.68
CA ILE A 19 6.62 -16.60 -40.27
C ILE A 19 5.99 -17.97 -40.53
N LEU A 20 6.33 -18.61 -41.66
CA LEU A 20 5.87 -19.96 -41.98
C LEU A 20 6.39 -21.00 -40.97
N LEU A 21 7.67 -20.95 -40.61
CA LEU A 21 8.26 -21.83 -39.61
C LEU A 21 7.61 -21.67 -38.23
N ASP A 22 7.20 -20.46 -37.82
CA ASP A 22 6.52 -20.26 -36.54
C ASP A 22 5.02 -20.57 -36.58
N SER A 23 4.36 -20.54 -37.75
CA SER A 23 2.90 -20.72 -37.87
C SER A 23 2.46 -22.15 -38.23
N LEU A 24 3.18 -22.84 -39.12
CA LEU A 24 2.75 -24.12 -39.71
C LEU A 24 2.81 -25.34 -38.77
N TRP A 25 3.40 -25.22 -37.58
CA TRP A 25 3.27 -26.25 -36.53
C TRP A 25 2.17 -25.91 -35.50
N LYS A 26 1.73 -24.65 -35.46
CA LYS A 26 0.63 -24.17 -34.60
C LYS A 26 -0.73 -24.38 -35.27
N VAL A 27 -0.76 -24.26 -36.59
CA VAL A 27 -1.79 -24.80 -37.49
C VAL A 27 -1.12 -25.95 -38.23
N PRO A 28 -1.30 -27.22 -37.80
CA PRO A 28 -0.41 -28.35 -38.16
C PRO A 28 -0.48 -28.77 -39.65
N ASP A 29 0.09 -27.95 -40.53
CA ASP A 29 0.28 -28.16 -41.97
C ASP A 29 1.71 -28.66 -42.22
N TRP A 30 2.01 -29.82 -41.62
CA TRP A 30 3.33 -30.44 -41.66
C TRP A 30 3.77 -30.85 -43.07
N ALA A 31 2.82 -31.13 -43.97
CA ALA A 31 3.08 -31.45 -45.37
C ALA A 31 3.64 -30.23 -46.12
N TYR A 32 3.00 -29.06 -46.00
CA TYR A 32 3.53 -27.83 -46.59
C TYR A 32 4.89 -27.46 -45.98
N MET A 33 5.06 -27.65 -44.66
CA MET A 33 6.36 -27.44 -44.00
C MET A 33 7.47 -28.32 -44.60
N LYS A 34 7.20 -29.63 -44.81
CA LYS A 34 8.14 -30.60 -45.38
C LYS A 34 8.55 -30.27 -46.82
N ASP A 35 7.56 -29.98 -47.66
CA ASP A 35 7.78 -29.92 -49.11
C ASP A 35 8.22 -28.53 -49.59
N HIS A 36 7.80 -27.46 -48.89
CA HIS A 36 7.96 -26.08 -49.37
C HIS A 36 8.83 -25.20 -48.47
N VAL A 37 8.93 -25.49 -47.16
CA VAL A 37 9.60 -24.61 -46.20
C VAL A 37 10.98 -25.14 -45.82
N ILE A 38 11.07 -26.34 -45.22
CA ILE A 38 12.35 -26.92 -44.76
C ILE A 38 13.42 -26.98 -45.87
N PRO A 39 13.11 -27.33 -47.15
CA PRO A 39 14.11 -27.39 -48.21
C PRO A 39 14.59 -26.03 -48.74
N LYS A 40 13.85 -24.94 -48.45
CA LYS A 40 14.08 -23.60 -49.03
C LYS A 40 14.49 -22.54 -48.00
N ALA A 41 14.18 -22.77 -46.72
CA ALA A 41 14.41 -21.82 -45.64
C ALA A 41 15.91 -21.65 -45.30
N GLN A 42 16.53 -20.57 -45.81
CA GLN A 42 17.86 -20.12 -45.37
C GLN A 42 17.74 -19.18 -44.16
N VAL A 43 17.36 -19.76 -43.02
CA VAL A 43 17.12 -19.01 -41.76
C VAL A 43 18.30 -19.14 -40.81
N GLU A 44 18.54 -18.10 -40.01
CA GLU A 44 19.61 -18.06 -39.01
C GLU A 44 19.49 -19.21 -37.98
N GLU A 45 20.61 -19.84 -37.65
CA GLU A 45 20.64 -20.95 -36.69
C GLU A 45 20.37 -20.47 -35.25
N THR A 46 19.09 -20.51 -34.86
CA THR A 46 18.65 -20.17 -33.50
C THR A 46 18.20 -21.41 -32.72
N PRO A 47 18.27 -21.42 -31.37
CA PRO A 47 17.73 -22.52 -30.59
C PRO A 47 16.23 -22.76 -30.84
N LYS A 48 15.47 -21.68 -31.08
CA LYS A 48 14.06 -21.76 -31.49
C LYS A 48 13.88 -22.52 -32.82
N LEU A 49 14.74 -22.27 -33.82
CA LEU A 49 14.71 -23.03 -35.07
C LEU A 49 15.01 -24.52 -34.83
N ARG A 50 15.99 -24.84 -33.97
CA ARG A 50 16.30 -26.24 -33.59
C ARG A 50 15.11 -26.92 -32.91
N VAL A 51 14.39 -26.23 -32.02
CA VAL A 51 13.15 -26.75 -31.42
C VAL A 51 12.10 -27.09 -32.48
N ILE A 52 11.85 -26.22 -33.45
CA ILE A 52 10.88 -26.46 -34.54
C ILE A 52 11.32 -27.62 -35.44
N GLN A 53 12.61 -27.70 -35.78
CA GLN A 53 13.18 -28.84 -36.53
C GLN A 53 13.00 -30.17 -35.78
N ALA A 54 13.16 -30.17 -34.46
CA ALA A 54 12.96 -31.37 -33.64
C ALA A 54 11.47 -31.73 -33.47
N TYR A 55 10.57 -30.75 -33.37
CA TYR A 55 9.11 -31.00 -33.44
C TYR A 55 8.73 -31.72 -34.74
N PHE A 56 9.25 -31.26 -35.87
CA PHE A 56 9.03 -31.88 -37.18
C PHE A 56 9.60 -33.31 -37.23
N ALA A 57 10.83 -33.54 -36.75
CA ALA A 57 11.46 -34.86 -36.72
C ALA A 57 10.68 -35.89 -35.88
N LEU A 58 10.10 -35.47 -34.74
CA LEU A 58 9.21 -36.30 -33.92
C LEU A 58 7.85 -36.55 -34.60
N HIS A 59 7.32 -35.57 -35.35
CA HIS A 59 6.04 -35.72 -36.05
C HIS A 59 6.11 -36.62 -37.29
N ASP A 60 7.21 -36.61 -38.06
CA ASP A 60 7.34 -37.40 -39.30
C ASP A 60 7.34 -38.92 -39.05
N ARG A 61 7.44 -39.37 -37.78
CA ARG A 61 7.31 -40.76 -37.29
C ARG A 61 8.19 -41.80 -38.03
N ASN A 62 9.23 -41.37 -38.72
CA ASN A 62 10.22 -42.25 -39.34
C ASN A 62 10.97 -43.08 -38.29
N VAL A 63 11.49 -44.24 -38.70
CA VAL A 63 12.22 -45.19 -37.83
C VAL A 63 13.39 -44.54 -37.07
N ASN A 64 14.01 -43.51 -37.64
CA ASN A 64 15.13 -42.77 -37.05
C ASN A 64 14.72 -41.42 -36.39
N GLY A 65 13.46 -40.97 -36.54
CA GLY A 65 13.05 -39.60 -36.20
C GLY A 65 13.25 -39.20 -34.73
N VAL A 66 13.18 -40.17 -33.81
CA VAL A 66 13.52 -39.99 -32.39
C VAL A 66 15.00 -39.66 -32.21
N GLY A 67 15.91 -40.44 -32.83
CA GLY A 67 17.35 -40.21 -32.75
C GLY A 67 17.79 -38.95 -33.50
N ASP A 68 17.14 -38.62 -34.61
CA ASP A 68 17.36 -37.36 -35.33
C ASP A 68 16.94 -36.16 -34.46
N ALA A 69 15.78 -36.24 -33.79
CA ALA A 69 15.32 -35.20 -32.85
C ALA A 69 16.27 -35.03 -31.65
N GLU A 70 16.75 -36.12 -31.03
CA GLU A 70 17.72 -36.05 -29.94
C GLU A 70 19.03 -35.34 -30.37
N ASN A 71 19.55 -35.67 -31.56
CA ASN A 71 20.73 -35.01 -32.12
C ASN A 71 20.50 -33.51 -32.43
N ILE A 72 19.29 -33.12 -32.85
CA ILE A 72 18.91 -31.71 -33.07
C ILE A 72 18.79 -30.97 -31.72
N VAL A 73 18.22 -31.61 -30.69
CA VAL A 73 18.08 -31.03 -29.35
C VAL A 73 19.44 -30.75 -28.72
N VAL A 74 20.41 -31.66 -28.81
CA VAL A 74 21.78 -31.44 -28.29
C VAL A 74 22.39 -30.18 -28.91
N LYS A 75 22.35 -30.03 -30.24
CA LYS A 75 22.80 -28.83 -30.94
C LYS A 75 22.03 -27.56 -30.53
N GLY A 76 20.73 -27.69 -30.25
CA GLY A 76 19.90 -26.60 -29.73
C GLY A 76 20.32 -26.15 -28.32
N VAL A 77 20.70 -27.09 -27.46
CA VAL A 77 21.24 -26.80 -26.12
C VAL A 77 22.60 -26.10 -26.22
N ASP A 78 23.51 -26.60 -27.08
CA ASP A 78 24.83 -25.97 -27.28
C ASP A 78 24.70 -24.52 -27.77
N LEU A 79 23.85 -24.26 -28.76
CA LEU A 79 23.56 -22.90 -29.26
C LEU A 79 22.92 -22.01 -28.18
N ALA A 80 22.01 -22.54 -27.35
CA ALA A 80 21.39 -21.78 -26.27
C ALA A 80 22.38 -21.46 -25.14
N LEU A 81 23.35 -22.34 -24.87
CA LEU A 81 24.45 -22.10 -23.95
C LEU A 81 25.42 -21.06 -24.50
N GLU A 82 25.76 -21.11 -25.78
CA GLU A 82 26.60 -20.09 -26.42
C GLU A 82 25.95 -18.70 -26.31
N GLN A 83 24.68 -18.58 -26.69
CA GLN A 83 23.91 -17.33 -26.55
C GLN A 83 23.80 -16.88 -25.08
N TRP A 84 23.70 -17.80 -24.12
CA TRP A 84 23.69 -17.46 -22.70
C TRP A 84 25.01 -16.82 -22.23
N TRP A 85 26.14 -17.35 -22.71
CA TRP A 85 27.48 -16.85 -22.36
C TRP A 85 27.78 -15.50 -23.03
N GLN A 86 27.18 -15.22 -24.18
CA GLN A 86 27.24 -13.90 -24.83
C GLN A 86 26.44 -12.81 -24.07
N LEU A 87 25.50 -13.17 -23.18
CA LEU A 87 24.66 -12.20 -22.46
C LEU A 87 25.30 -11.70 -21.14
N PRO A 88 25.28 -10.37 -20.87
CA PRO A 88 25.85 -9.78 -19.65
C PRO A 88 25.26 -10.37 -18.35
N GLU A 89 26.12 -10.60 -17.36
CA GLU A 89 25.75 -11.22 -16.07
C GLU A 89 24.60 -10.50 -15.33
N MET A 90 24.62 -9.17 -15.34
CA MET A 90 23.61 -8.34 -14.69
C MET A 90 22.28 -8.27 -15.46
N SER A 91 22.20 -8.78 -16.70
CA SER A 91 21.03 -8.67 -17.57
C SER A 91 20.07 -9.86 -17.40
N VAL A 92 19.51 -10.01 -16.20
CA VAL A 92 18.58 -11.10 -15.85
C VAL A 92 17.41 -11.20 -16.85
N HIS A 93 16.86 -10.06 -17.29
CA HIS A 93 15.74 -10.04 -18.24
C HIS A 93 16.07 -10.59 -19.62
N ALA A 94 17.30 -10.38 -20.13
CA ALA A 94 17.69 -10.88 -21.45
C ALA A 94 17.86 -12.40 -21.46
N ARG A 95 18.08 -13.00 -20.28
CA ARG A 95 18.21 -14.46 -20.09
C ARG A 95 16.87 -15.19 -19.97
N ILE A 96 15.76 -14.50 -19.69
CA ILE A 96 14.43 -15.12 -19.54
C ILE A 96 13.97 -15.88 -20.81
N PRO A 97 14.09 -15.34 -22.03
CA PRO A 97 13.74 -16.09 -23.25
C PRO A 97 14.57 -17.37 -23.45
N LEU A 98 15.85 -17.37 -23.06
CA LEU A 98 16.69 -18.57 -23.13
C LEU A 98 16.25 -19.62 -22.11
N LEU A 99 15.88 -19.23 -20.88
CA LEU A 99 15.29 -20.16 -19.90
C LEU A 99 14.00 -20.81 -20.44
N GLN A 100 13.17 -20.04 -21.14
CA GLN A 100 11.94 -20.53 -21.77
C GLN A 100 12.24 -21.50 -22.92
N GLN A 101 13.29 -21.26 -23.71
CA GLN A 101 13.76 -22.17 -24.76
C GLN A 101 14.41 -23.44 -24.19
N PHE A 102 15.18 -23.36 -23.11
CA PHE A 102 15.71 -24.54 -22.41
C PHE A 102 14.57 -25.45 -21.91
N GLN A 103 13.48 -24.88 -21.38
CA GLN A 103 12.30 -25.68 -21.03
C GLN A 103 11.71 -26.40 -22.25
N GLN A 104 11.59 -25.72 -23.40
CA GLN A 104 11.07 -26.33 -24.63
C GLN A 104 11.98 -27.47 -25.12
N LEU A 105 13.31 -27.28 -25.15
CA LEU A 105 14.29 -28.31 -25.53
C LEU A 105 14.18 -29.57 -24.64
N VAL A 106 14.02 -29.39 -23.33
CA VAL A 106 13.78 -30.50 -22.39
C VAL A 106 12.44 -31.20 -22.67
N GLU A 107 11.37 -30.44 -22.98
CA GLU A 107 10.07 -31.03 -23.33
C GLU A 107 10.10 -31.78 -24.68
N VAL A 108 10.94 -31.39 -25.64
CA VAL A 108 11.19 -32.20 -26.84
C VAL A 108 11.87 -33.52 -26.50
N GLN A 109 12.89 -33.51 -25.63
CA GLN A 109 13.58 -34.74 -25.21
C GLN A 109 12.65 -35.69 -24.44
N GLU A 110 11.78 -35.15 -23.57
CA GLU A 110 10.77 -35.92 -22.86
C GLU A 110 9.68 -36.45 -23.83
N SER A 111 9.27 -35.67 -24.83
CA SER A 111 8.38 -36.14 -25.91
C SER A 111 8.95 -37.33 -26.68
N ALA A 112 10.26 -37.33 -26.96
CA ALA A 112 10.93 -38.44 -27.62
C ALA A 112 10.78 -39.75 -26.80
N ARG A 113 10.93 -39.67 -25.47
CA ARG A 113 10.71 -40.81 -24.55
C ARG A 113 9.27 -41.28 -24.55
N ILE A 114 8.29 -40.36 -24.50
CA ILE A 114 6.85 -40.71 -24.60
C ILE A 114 6.56 -41.54 -25.86
N LEU A 115 7.11 -41.17 -27.02
CA LEU A 115 6.91 -41.92 -28.27
C LEU A 115 7.59 -43.30 -28.25
N VAL A 116 8.76 -43.42 -27.63
CA VAL A 116 9.46 -44.70 -27.42
C VAL A 116 8.63 -45.61 -26.50
N ASP A 117 8.12 -45.12 -25.39
CA ASP A 117 7.27 -45.88 -24.45
C ASP A 117 5.96 -46.35 -25.08
N ILE A 118 5.30 -45.48 -25.85
CA ILE A 118 4.12 -45.85 -26.65
C ILE A 118 4.48 -47.00 -27.61
N THR A 119 5.56 -46.85 -28.38
CA THR A 119 6.00 -47.86 -29.37
C THR A 119 6.35 -49.19 -28.71
N ASN A 120 7.03 -49.16 -27.57
CA ASN A 120 7.40 -50.34 -26.80
C ASN A 120 6.16 -51.01 -26.19
N GLY A 121 5.23 -50.23 -25.62
CA GLY A 121 3.98 -50.75 -25.05
C GLY A 121 3.07 -51.40 -26.10
N SER A 122 2.93 -50.79 -27.28
CA SER A 122 2.18 -51.38 -28.40
C SER A 122 2.73 -52.73 -28.86
N ARG A 123 4.06 -52.93 -28.82
CA ARG A 123 4.69 -54.23 -29.15
C ARG A 123 4.38 -55.34 -28.14
N HIS A 124 4.16 -55.00 -26.86
CA HIS A 124 3.91 -55.97 -25.78
C HIS A 124 2.42 -56.23 -25.51
N ALA A 125 1.52 -55.42 -26.07
CA ALA A 125 0.08 -55.56 -25.93
C ALA A 125 -0.50 -56.87 -26.51
N GLY A 126 0.19 -57.52 -27.46
CA GLY A 126 -0.28 -58.74 -28.11
C GLY A 126 -0.24 -60.02 -27.25
N ASN A 127 0.45 -60.03 -26.10
CA ASN A 127 0.74 -61.28 -25.36
C ASN A 127 0.57 -61.19 -23.82
N SER A 128 0.02 -60.09 -23.28
CA SER A 128 -0.03 -59.86 -21.83
C SER A 128 -1.42 -60.10 -21.23
N THR A 129 -1.53 -61.04 -20.29
CA THR A 129 -2.75 -61.27 -19.50
C THR A 129 -3.06 -60.11 -18.55
N VAL A 130 -4.35 -59.97 -18.21
CA VAL A 130 -4.91 -58.91 -17.35
C VAL A 130 -4.09 -58.71 -16.06
N GLY A 131 -3.42 -57.55 -15.95
CA GLY A 131 -2.68 -57.13 -14.76
C GLY A 131 -1.33 -56.43 -15.03
N GLY A 132 -0.67 -56.73 -16.15
CA GLY A 132 0.72 -56.29 -16.39
C GLY A 132 0.95 -54.82 -16.80
N HIS A 133 -0.07 -54.10 -17.25
CA HIS A 133 0.10 -52.75 -17.84
C HIS A 133 0.43 -51.62 -16.85
N GLY A 134 0.50 -51.90 -15.54
CA GLY A 134 0.73 -50.89 -14.51
C GLY A 134 2.09 -50.19 -14.61
N GLY A 135 3.15 -50.95 -14.85
CA GLY A 135 4.54 -50.46 -14.90
C GLY A 135 5.07 -50.10 -16.28
N ILE A 136 4.48 -50.64 -17.37
CA ILE A 136 4.97 -50.43 -18.76
C ILE A 136 4.87 -48.96 -19.19
N TYR A 137 3.95 -48.20 -18.59
CA TYR A 137 3.73 -46.77 -18.85
C TYR A 137 3.92 -45.93 -17.59
N ALA A 138 4.86 -46.31 -16.71
CA ALA A 138 5.17 -45.54 -15.51
C ALA A 138 5.84 -44.21 -15.88
N ASP A 139 6.98 -44.27 -16.57
CA ASP A 139 7.77 -43.12 -17.01
C ASP A 139 6.93 -42.12 -17.81
N LEU A 140 6.08 -42.58 -18.73
CA LEU A 140 5.10 -41.75 -19.44
C LEU A 140 4.20 -40.96 -18.47
N LYS A 141 3.61 -41.59 -17.44
CA LYS A 141 2.76 -40.89 -16.46
C LYS A 141 3.55 -39.87 -15.67
N ASP A 142 4.74 -40.22 -15.22
CA ASP A 142 5.62 -39.36 -14.44
C ASP A 142 6.03 -38.11 -15.25
N ILE A 143 6.27 -38.25 -16.56
CA ILE A 143 6.49 -37.12 -17.46
C ILE A 143 5.23 -36.23 -17.56
N LEU A 144 4.03 -36.80 -17.75
CA LEU A 144 2.80 -36.01 -17.84
C LEU A 144 2.49 -35.26 -16.52
N GLU A 145 2.74 -35.89 -15.36
CA GLU A 145 2.61 -35.22 -14.06
C GLU A 145 3.68 -34.14 -13.87
N THR A 146 4.93 -34.37 -14.30
CA THR A 146 5.99 -33.36 -14.33
C THR A 146 5.60 -32.16 -15.20
N TRP A 147 4.99 -32.38 -16.36
CA TRP A 147 4.48 -31.31 -17.23
C TRP A 147 3.38 -30.48 -16.57
N ARG A 148 2.48 -31.09 -15.78
CA ARG A 148 1.46 -30.35 -15.02
C ARG A 148 2.07 -29.40 -13.98
N LEU A 149 3.18 -29.80 -13.37
CA LEU A 149 3.88 -29.02 -12.34
C LEU A 149 4.80 -27.95 -12.95
N ARG A 150 5.49 -28.28 -14.06
CA ARG A 150 6.41 -27.37 -14.77
C ARG A 150 5.65 -26.50 -15.78
N THR A 151 5.12 -25.38 -15.32
CA THR A 151 4.48 -24.36 -16.18
C THR A 151 5.19 -23.00 -16.10
N PRO A 152 5.09 -22.14 -17.13
CA PRO A 152 5.58 -20.76 -17.07
C PRO A 152 4.91 -19.93 -15.97
N ASN A 153 5.38 -18.70 -15.75
CA ASN A 153 4.77 -17.81 -14.76
C ASN A 153 3.49 -17.16 -15.31
N GLU A 154 2.54 -16.80 -14.43
CA GLU A 154 1.29 -16.15 -14.88
C GLU A 154 1.51 -14.79 -15.58
N TRP A 155 2.66 -14.13 -15.35
CA TRP A 155 3.03 -12.86 -15.97
C TRP A 155 3.88 -13.00 -17.24
N ASP A 156 4.27 -14.22 -17.63
CA ASP A 156 5.00 -14.46 -18.88
C ASP A 156 4.10 -14.19 -20.10
N ASN A 157 4.72 -13.94 -21.27
CA ASN A 157 3.98 -13.60 -22.48
C ASN A 157 3.04 -14.76 -22.89
N MET A 158 1.84 -14.43 -23.38
CA MET A 158 0.88 -15.40 -23.91
C MET A 158 1.50 -16.26 -25.02
N THR A 159 2.49 -15.76 -25.77
CA THR A 159 3.22 -16.54 -26.78
C THR A 159 3.96 -17.73 -26.16
N VAL A 160 4.65 -17.54 -25.02
CA VAL A 160 5.39 -18.59 -24.32
C VAL A 160 4.44 -19.69 -23.82
N TRP A 161 3.30 -19.27 -23.25
CA TRP A 161 2.23 -20.17 -22.85
C TRP A 161 1.62 -20.92 -24.03
N TYR A 162 1.35 -20.22 -25.14
CA TYR A 162 0.77 -20.82 -26.33
C TYR A 162 1.73 -21.84 -26.95
N ASP A 163 2.99 -21.46 -27.19
CA ASP A 163 3.98 -22.32 -27.83
C ASP A 163 4.20 -23.62 -27.03
N LEU A 164 4.32 -23.51 -25.70
CA LEU A 164 4.49 -24.67 -24.83
C LEU A 164 3.24 -25.58 -24.81
N LEU A 165 2.07 -25.01 -24.56
CA LEU A 165 0.85 -25.80 -24.40
C LEU A 165 0.31 -26.33 -25.75
N GLN A 166 0.64 -25.70 -26.88
CA GLN A 166 0.32 -26.22 -28.21
C GLN A 166 1.19 -27.44 -28.56
N TRP A 167 2.49 -27.43 -28.24
CA TRP A 167 3.33 -28.64 -28.41
C TRP A 167 2.82 -29.81 -27.58
N ARG A 168 2.47 -29.56 -26.31
CA ARG A 168 1.86 -30.58 -25.44
C ARG A 168 0.54 -31.12 -26.00
N ASN A 169 -0.26 -30.28 -26.65
CA ASN A 169 -1.52 -30.70 -27.28
C ASN A 169 -1.30 -31.75 -28.38
N GLU A 170 -0.28 -31.59 -29.23
CA GLU A 170 0.07 -32.58 -30.25
C GLU A 170 0.60 -33.90 -29.65
N MET A 171 1.34 -33.81 -28.56
CA MET A 171 1.77 -34.98 -27.80
C MET A 171 0.60 -35.71 -27.14
N TYR A 172 -0.36 -34.98 -26.56
CA TYR A 172 -1.59 -35.58 -26.03
C TYR A 172 -2.48 -36.18 -27.12
N ASN A 173 -2.54 -35.60 -28.32
CA ASN A 173 -3.21 -36.23 -29.47
C ASN A 173 -2.57 -37.59 -29.77
N SER A 174 -1.23 -37.66 -29.82
CA SER A 174 -0.51 -38.92 -30.04
C SER A 174 -0.74 -39.96 -28.93
N VAL A 175 -0.83 -39.54 -27.66
CA VAL A 175 -1.19 -40.41 -26.52
C VAL A 175 -2.64 -40.91 -26.63
N ILE A 176 -3.59 -40.03 -27.00
CA ILE A 176 -5.01 -40.37 -27.19
C ILE A 176 -5.16 -41.42 -28.29
N ASP A 177 -4.50 -41.22 -29.44
CA ASP A 177 -4.54 -42.16 -30.56
C ASP A 177 -3.96 -43.53 -30.17
N ALA A 178 -2.85 -43.55 -29.43
CA ALA A 178 -2.23 -44.78 -28.94
C ALA A 178 -3.08 -45.53 -27.91
N PHE A 179 -3.84 -44.83 -27.06
CA PHE A 179 -4.67 -45.43 -26.00
C PHE A 179 -6.16 -45.55 -26.35
N LYS A 180 -6.53 -45.30 -27.61
CA LYS A 180 -7.92 -45.38 -28.11
C LYS A 180 -8.57 -46.75 -27.85
N ASP A 181 -7.84 -47.83 -28.12
CA ASP A 181 -8.35 -49.20 -28.00
C ASP A 181 -8.44 -49.71 -26.54
N PHE A 182 -7.80 -49.02 -25.59
CA PHE A 182 -7.80 -49.41 -24.18
C PHE A 182 -9.11 -49.11 -23.45
N GLY A 183 -10.10 -48.47 -24.08
CA GLY A 183 -11.36 -48.06 -23.44
C GLY A 183 -12.15 -49.18 -22.76
N LYS A 184 -11.97 -50.45 -23.18
CA LYS A 184 -12.58 -51.63 -22.54
C LYS A 184 -11.65 -52.39 -21.58
N THR A 185 -10.33 -52.30 -21.76
CA THR A 185 -9.34 -53.11 -21.03
C THR A 185 -8.67 -52.35 -19.89
N ASN A 186 -8.46 -51.04 -20.05
CA ASN A 186 -7.94 -50.14 -19.02
C ASN A 186 -8.50 -48.71 -19.21
N PRO A 187 -9.67 -48.39 -18.61
CA PRO A 187 -10.29 -47.08 -18.78
C PRO A 187 -9.45 -45.93 -18.19
N GLN A 188 -8.57 -46.20 -17.21
CA GLN A 188 -7.70 -45.17 -16.65
C GLN A 188 -6.64 -44.70 -17.66
N LEU A 189 -6.01 -45.63 -18.40
CA LEU A 189 -5.07 -45.29 -19.47
C LEU A 189 -5.80 -44.62 -20.65
N HIS A 190 -6.98 -45.12 -21.02
CA HIS A 190 -7.79 -44.51 -22.07
C HIS A 190 -8.14 -43.05 -21.77
N HIS A 191 -8.54 -42.72 -20.53
CA HIS A 191 -8.90 -41.36 -20.15
C HIS A 191 -7.70 -40.43 -19.87
N LEU A 192 -6.48 -40.95 -19.73
CA LEU A 192 -5.28 -40.16 -19.37
C LEU A 192 -5.05 -39.00 -20.36
N GLY A 193 -4.86 -39.31 -21.65
CA GLY A 193 -4.60 -38.31 -22.67
C GLY A 193 -5.72 -37.26 -22.81
N TYR A 194 -6.99 -37.67 -22.68
CA TYR A 194 -8.14 -36.75 -22.68
C TYR A 194 -8.13 -35.81 -21.47
N ARG A 195 -7.81 -36.32 -20.27
CA ARG A 195 -7.72 -35.53 -19.03
C ARG A 195 -6.62 -34.48 -19.14
N ASP A 196 -5.45 -34.87 -19.62
CA ASP A 196 -4.29 -34.00 -19.76
C ASP A 196 -4.47 -32.93 -20.84
N LYS A 197 -5.07 -33.30 -21.98
CA LYS A 197 -5.50 -32.35 -23.02
C LYS A 197 -6.52 -31.34 -22.49
N ALA A 198 -7.54 -31.79 -21.76
CA ALA A 198 -8.56 -30.91 -21.17
C ALA A 198 -7.96 -29.90 -20.17
N TRP A 199 -7.07 -30.36 -19.29
CA TRP A 199 -6.34 -29.51 -18.35
C TRP A 199 -5.48 -28.47 -19.07
N ASN A 200 -4.79 -28.88 -20.14
CA ASN A 200 -3.91 -28.03 -20.94
C ASN A 200 -4.68 -26.87 -21.62
N VAL A 201 -5.82 -27.17 -22.25
CA VAL A 201 -6.70 -26.15 -22.85
C VAL A 201 -7.29 -25.22 -21.78
N ASN A 202 -7.77 -25.78 -20.67
CA ASN A 202 -8.28 -25.00 -19.53
C ASN A 202 -7.22 -24.04 -18.95
N LYS A 203 -5.96 -24.50 -18.85
CA LYS A 203 -4.84 -23.69 -18.35
C LYS A 203 -4.52 -22.54 -19.31
N LEU A 204 -4.46 -22.81 -20.61
CA LEU A 204 -4.22 -21.78 -21.63
C LEU A 204 -5.31 -20.69 -21.62
N ALA A 205 -6.58 -21.10 -21.57
CA ALA A 205 -7.72 -20.19 -21.45
C ALA A 205 -7.69 -19.39 -20.15
N HIS A 206 -7.41 -20.03 -19.01
CA HIS A 206 -7.27 -19.35 -17.72
C HIS A 206 -6.21 -18.24 -17.77
N ILE A 207 -5.07 -18.49 -18.43
CA ILE A 207 -4.02 -17.49 -18.62
C ILE A 207 -4.50 -16.39 -19.57
N ALA A 208 -5.10 -16.69 -20.72
CA ALA A 208 -5.67 -15.67 -21.62
C ALA A 208 -6.60 -14.70 -20.87
N ARG A 209 -7.51 -15.23 -20.05
CA ARG A 209 -8.42 -14.45 -19.19
C ARG A 209 -7.70 -13.69 -18.07
N LYS A 210 -6.57 -14.19 -17.55
CA LYS A 210 -5.70 -13.44 -16.60
C LYS A 210 -4.93 -12.31 -17.29
N GLN A 211 -4.62 -12.43 -18.58
CA GLN A 211 -3.95 -11.40 -19.37
C GLN A 211 -4.90 -10.35 -19.97
N GLY A 212 -6.21 -10.43 -19.69
CA GLY A 212 -7.24 -9.51 -20.21
C GLY A 212 -7.73 -9.84 -21.63
N LEU A 213 -7.35 -10.99 -22.18
CA LEU A 213 -7.74 -11.43 -23.53
C LEU A 213 -8.97 -12.34 -23.44
N TYR A 214 -10.14 -11.75 -23.22
CA TYR A 214 -11.37 -12.50 -22.93
C TYR A 214 -11.92 -13.26 -24.15
N ASP A 215 -11.91 -12.66 -25.34
CA ASP A 215 -12.39 -13.29 -26.58
C ASP A 215 -11.51 -14.48 -26.98
N VAL A 216 -10.20 -14.33 -26.80
CA VAL A 216 -9.21 -15.39 -27.00
C VAL A 216 -9.44 -16.53 -26.00
N CYS A 217 -9.80 -16.23 -24.74
CA CYS A 217 -10.16 -17.25 -23.75
C CYS A 217 -11.38 -18.08 -24.21
N VAL A 218 -12.45 -17.43 -24.68
CA VAL A 218 -13.66 -18.12 -25.19
C VAL A 218 -13.29 -18.97 -26.41
N THR A 219 -12.59 -18.39 -27.39
CA THR A 219 -12.15 -19.06 -28.62
C THR A 219 -11.33 -20.33 -28.34
N ILE A 220 -10.42 -20.30 -27.35
CA ILE A 220 -9.62 -21.46 -26.93
C ILE A 220 -10.53 -22.58 -26.37
N LEU A 221 -11.47 -22.23 -25.49
CA LEU A 221 -12.37 -23.19 -24.82
C LEU A 221 -13.39 -23.83 -25.79
N GLU A 222 -13.68 -23.18 -26.90
CA GLU A 222 -14.56 -23.70 -27.96
C GLU A 222 -13.78 -24.57 -28.96
N LYS A 223 -12.68 -24.07 -29.52
CA LYS A 223 -11.98 -24.72 -30.64
C LYS A 223 -11.08 -25.89 -30.22
N MET A 224 -10.34 -25.79 -29.11
CA MET A 224 -9.21 -26.70 -28.84
C MET A 224 -9.59 -28.05 -28.20
N TYR A 225 -10.83 -28.23 -27.74
CA TYR A 225 -11.23 -29.47 -27.07
C TYR A 225 -11.38 -30.67 -28.03
N GLY A 226 -12.02 -30.47 -29.19
CA GLY A 226 -12.18 -31.48 -30.25
C GLY A 226 -13.01 -32.73 -29.93
N HIS A 227 -13.40 -32.96 -28.66
CA HIS A 227 -14.01 -34.20 -28.18
C HIS A 227 -15.22 -33.92 -27.26
N SER A 228 -16.18 -34.86 -27.21
CA SER A 228 -17.43 -34.73 -26.44
C SER A 228 -17.37 -35.29 -25.01
N THR A 229 -16.43 -36.19 -24.72
CA THR A 229 -16.24 -36.79 -23.39
C THR A 229 -15.21 -36.00 -22.58
N MET A 230 -15.58 -35.59 -21.37
CA MET A 230 -14.73 -34.78 -20.49
C MET A 230 -14.96 -35.13 -19.02
N GLU A 231 -13.88 -35.11 -18.23
CA GLU A 231 -13.95 -35.31 -16.77
C GLU A 231 -14.73 -34.16 -16.11
N VAL A 232 -15.57 -34.49 -15.12
CA VAL A 232 -16.41 -33.52 -14.38
C VAL A 232 -15.60 -32.34 -13.81
N GLN A 233 -14.36 -32.59 -13.35
CA GLN A 233 -13.47 -31.55 -12.83
C GLN A 233 -13.07 -30.54 -13.91
N GLU A 234 -12.68 -31.02 -15.10
CA GLU A 234 -12.26 -30.16 -16.21
C GLU A 234 -13.46 -29.49 -16.90
N ALA A 235 -14.61 -30.15 -16.96
CA ALA A 235 -15.87 -29.56 -17.41
C ALA A 235 -16.27 -28.36 -16.55
N PHE A 236 -16.16 -28.49 -15.21
CA PHE A 236 -16.38 -27.38 -14.29
C PHE A 236 -15.38 -26.23 -14.52
N VAL A 237 -14.09 -26.53 -14.73
CA VAL A 237 -13.10 -25.49 -14.99
C VAL A 237 -13.41 -24.76 -16.30
N LYS A 238 -13.78 -25.47 -17.38
CA LYS A 238 -14.19 -24.88 -18.66
C LYS A 238 -15.34 -23.88 -18.47
N ILE A 239 -16.46 -24.35 -17.91
CA ILE A 239 -17.66 -23.51 -17.66
C ILE A 239 -17.29 -22.30 -16.80
N ARG A 240 -16.50 -22.51 -15.75
CA ARG A 240 -16.11 -21.47 -14.79
C ARG A 240 -15.18 -20.42 -15.40
N GLU A 241 -14.28 -20.78 -16.31
CA GLU A 241 -13.42 -19.79 -16.98
C GLU A 241 -14.16 -19.08 -18.13
N GLN A 242 -15.02 -19.77 -18.88
CA GLN A 242 -15.88 -19.17 -19.90
C GLN A 242 -16.88 -18.16 -19.29
N ALA A 243 -17.58 -18.55 -18.22
CA ALA A 243 -18.47 -17.66 -17.46
C ALA A 243 -17.73 -16.42 -16.92
N LYS A 244 -16.50 -16.56 -16.43
CA LYS A 244 -15.69 -15.41 -15.98
C LYS A 244 -15.15 -14.55 -17.13
N ALA A 245 -15.08 -15.07 -18.35
CA ALA A 245 -14.76 -14.25 -19.52
C ALA A 245 -15.97 -13.37 -19.88
N TYR A 246 -17.14 -13.98 -20.08
CA TYR A 246 -18.39 -13.24 -20.34
C TYR A 246 -18.75 -12.23 -19.25
N LEU A 247 -18.44 -12.50 -17.97
CA LEU A 247 -18.67 -11.55 -16.88
C LEU A 247 -17.84 -10.26 -17.01
N GLU A 248 -16.69 -10.29 -17.69
CA GLU A 248 -15.80 -9.13 -17.89
C GLU A 248 -15.88 -8.51 -19.29
N MET A 249 -16.46 -9.24 -20.25
CA MET A 249 -16.77 -8.73 -21.59
C MET A 249 -17.96 -7.76 -21.53
N LYS A 250 -17.88 -6.63 -22.24
CA LYS A 250 -19.00 -5.70 -22.38
C LYS A 250 -20.07 -6.35 -23.27
N GLY A 251 -21.35 -6.11 -22.98
CA GLY A 251 -22.50 -6.62 -23.77
C GLY A 251 -22.87 -8.10 -23.56
N GLU A 252 -21.91 -8.98 -23.29
CA GLU A 252 -22.10 -10.45 -23.34
C GLU A 252 -22.62 -11.11 -22.04
N LEU A 253 -23.17 -10.33 -21.11
CA LEU A 253 -23.66 -10.84 -19.82
C LEU A 253 -24.80 -11.86 -19.98
N THR A 254 -25.70 -11.62 -20.93
CA THR A 254 -26.84 -12.52 -21.22
C THR A 254 -26.38 -13.87 -21.74
N SER A 255 -25.37 -13.88 -22.61
CA SER A 255 -24.74 -15.11 -23.14
C SER A 255 -24.10 -15.93 -22.02
N GLY A 256 -23.40 -15.28 -21.08
CA GLY A 256 -22.85 -15.93 -19.89
C GLY A 256 -23.90 -16.49 -18.93
N LEU A 257 -25.03 -15.81 -18.75
CA LEU A 257 -26.15 -16.30 -17.93
C LEU A 257 -26.87 -17.51 -18.59
N ASN A 258 -27.07 -17.46 -19.91
CA ASN A 258 -27.64 -18.57 -20.68
C ASN A 258 -26.75 -19.82 -20.63
N LEU A 259 -25.42 -19.65 -20.73
CA LEU A 259 -24.46 -20.73 -20.52
C LEU A 259 -24.71 -21.40 -19.16
N ILE A 260 -24.73 -20.64 -18.06
CA ILE A 260 -24.97 -21.19 -16.72
C ILE A 260 -26.31 -21.91 -16.61
N ASN A 261 -27.40 -21.30 -17.08
CA ASN A 261 -28.74 -21.89 -17.02
C ASN A 261 -28.87 -23.18 -17.86
N SER A 262 -28.10 -23.31 -18.95
CA SER A 262 -28.06 -24.52 -19.78
C SER A 262 -27.25 -25.68 -19.18
N THR A 263 -26.41 -25.44 -18.17
CA THR A 263 -25.56 -26.49 -17.59
C THR A 263 -26.36 -27.41 -16.68
N ASN A 264 -26.36 -28.72 -16.98
CA ASN A 264 -26.94 -29.71 -16.07
C ASN A 264 -26.10 -29.78 -14.79
N LEU A 265 -26.65 -29.26 -13.70
CA LEU A 265 -25.97 -29.18 -12.42
C LEU A 265 -25.76 -30.55 -11.77
N GLU A 266 -26.60 -31.56 -12.03
CA GLU A 266 -26.65 -32.82 -11.26
C GLU A 266 -25.31 -33.53 -11.17
N TYR A 267 -24.57 -33.58 -12.30
CA TYR A 267 -23.25 -34.20 -12.44
C TYR A 267 -22.16 -33.60 -11.55
N PHE A 268 -22.32 -32.39 -11.02
CA PHE A 268 -21.28 -31.69 -10.28
C PHE A 268 -21.31 -31.97 -8.77
N PRO A 269 -20.14 -32.07 -8.11
CA PRO A 269 -20.04 -32.05 -6.65
C PRO A 269 -20.65 -30.76 -6.05
N VAL A 270 -21.13 -30.84 -4.80
CA VAL A 270 -21.82 -29.73 -4.11
C VAL A 270 -21.00 -28.43 -4.10
N LYS A 271 -19.68 -28.52 -3.94
CA LYS A 271 -18.74 -27.38 -4.02
C LYS A 271 -18.76 -26.67 -5.38
N HIS A 272 -18.89 -27.43 -6.48
CA HIS A 272 -18.93 -26.88 -7.84
C HIS A 272 -20.31 -26.28 -8.14
N LYS A 273 -21.39 -26.96 -7.71
CA LYS A 273 -22.76 -26.41 -7.73
C LYS A 273 -22.82 -25.03 -7.06
N ALA A 274 -22.28 -24.92 -5.84
CA ALA A 274 -22.23 -23.66 -5.10
C ALA A 274 -21.44 -22.53 -5.81
N GLU A 275 -20.29 -22.81 -6.43
CA GLU A 275 -19.54 -21.80 -7.21
C GLU A 275 -20.28 -21.39 -8.49
N ILE A 276 -21.07 -22.26 -9.11
CA ILE A 276 -21.93 -21.92 -10.27
C ILE A 276 -23.09 -21.00 -9.82
N PHE A 277 -23.77 -21.32 -8.72
CA PHE A 277 -24.80 -20.43 -8.15
C PHE A 277 -24.23 -19.07 -7.76
N ARG A 278 -23.01 -19.02 -7.20
CA ARG A 278 -22.31 -17.76 -6.91
C ARG A 278 -22.06 -16.95 -8.19
N LEU A 279 -21.58 -17.57 -9.27
CA LEU A 279 -21.39 -16.90 -10.56
C LEU A 279 -22.72 -16.42 -11.16
N LYS A 280 -23.80 -17.18 -11.01
CA LYS A 280 -25.16 -16.76 -11.41
C LYS A 280 -25.58 -15.49 -10.67
N GLY A 281 -25.32 -15.41 -9.36
CA GLY A 281 -25.51 -14.20 -8.56
C GLY A 281 -24.67 -13.02 -9.04
N ASP A 282 -23.39 -13.24 -9.39
CA ASP A 282 -22.53 -12.18 -9.96
C ASP A 282 -23.11 -11.62 -11.28
N PHE A 283 -23.66 -12.48 -12.16
CA PHE A 283 -24.32 -12.05 -13.41
C PHE A 283 -25.61 -11.27 -13.17
N LEU A 284 -26.51 -11.79 -12.33
CA LEU A 284 -27.78 -11.14 -11.99
C LEU A 284 -27.55 -9.76 -11.37
N LEU A 285 -26.54 -9.63 -10.50
CA LEU A 285 -26.15 -8.35 -9.92
C LEU A 285 -25.65 -7.35 -10.98
N LYS A 286 -24.84 -7.79 -11.97
CA LYS A 286 -24.44 -6.93 -13.09
C LYS A 286 -25.58 -6.58 -14.06
N LEU A 287 -26.62 -7.42 -14.13
CA LEU A 287 -27.86 -7.17 -14.89
C LEU A 287 -28.90 -6.36 -14.09
N ASN A 288 -28.54 -5.86 -12.89
CA ASN A 288 -29.38 -5.07 -12.00
C ASN A 288 -30.61 -5.82 -11.42
N ASP A 289 -30.60 -7.16 -11.41
CA ASP A 289 -31.59 -7.99 -10.72
C ASP A 289 -31.08 -8.34 -9.30
N CYS A 290 -31.24 -7.36 -8.41
CA CYS A 290 -30.74 -7.43 -7.04
C CYS A 290 -31.45 -8.49 -6.18
N GLU A 291 -32.74 -8.75 -6.41
CA GLU A 291 -33.49 -9.75 -5.65
C GLU A 291 -33.08 -11.18 -6.01
N ALA A 292 -33.00 -11.50 -7.31
CA ALA A 292 -32.58 -12.83 -7.74
C ALA A 292 -31.11 -13.08 -7.34
N ALA A 293 -30.24 -12.07 -7.45
CA ALA A 293 -28.85 -12.18 -7.01
C ALA A 293 -28.74 -12.59 -5.52
N ASN A 294 -29.50 -11.95 -4.62
CA ASN A 294 -29.50 -12.30 -3.19
C ASN A 294 -29.93 -13.75 -2.95
N ARG A 295 -30.98 -14.22 -3.64
CA ARG A 295 -31.48 -15.59 -3.54
C ARG A 295 -30.39 -16.59 -3.97
N GLU A 296 -29.70 -16.33 -5.08
CA GLU A 296 -28.65 -17.23 -5.57
C GLU A 296 -27.37 -17.23 -4.72
N TYR A 297 -26.99 -16.10 -4.13
CA TYR A 297 -25.89 -16.06 -3.14
C TYR A 297 -26.24 -16.86 -1.87
N SER A 298 -27.47 -16.70 -1.36
CA SER A 298 -27.97 -17.48 -0.22
C SER A 298 -28.03 -18.98 -0.52
N ASN A 299 -28.49 -19.37 -1.72
CA ASN A 299 -28.47 -20.76 -2.20
C ASN A 299 -27.03 -21.32 -2.23
N ALA A 300 -26.09 -20.58 -2.81
CA ALA A 300 -24.68 -21.00 -2.92
C ALA A 300 -24.05 -21.31 -1.55
N ILE A 301 -24.27 -20.43 -0.56
CA ILE A 301 -23.75 -20.59 0.80
C ILE A 301 -24.48 -21.69 1.59
N SER A 302 -25.79 -21.83 1.38
CA SER A 302 -26.59 -22.89 2.00
C SER A 302 -26.15 -24.29 1.53
N LEU A 303 -25.78 -24.41 0.24
CA LEU A 303 -25.21 -25.63 -0.33
C LEU A 303 -23.79 -25.93 0.18
N PHE A 304 -22.90 -24.94 0.21
CA PHE A 304 -21.52 -25.15 0.64
C PHE A 304 -20.95 -23.96 1.43
N LYS A 305 -21.09 -24.03 2.76
CA LYS A 305 -20.65 -22.97 3.70
C LYS A 305 -19.15 -22.66 3.63
N ASN A 306 -18.31 -23.62 3.25
CA ASN A 306 -16.85 -23.45 3.16
C ASN A 306 -16.40 -22.83 1.82
N LEU A 307 -17.16 -21.85 1.30
CA LEU A 307 -16.88 -21.13 0.05
C LEU A 307 -16.49 -19.67 0.35
N PRO A 308 -15.18 -19.35 0.53
CA PRO A 308 -14.75 -17.99 0.91
C PRO A 308 -15.24 -16.93 -0.07
N LYS A 309 -15.18 -17.23 -1.38
CA LYS A 309 -15.64 -16.31 -2.43
C LYS A 309 -17.15 -16.08 -2.43
N GLY A 310 -17.94 -17.06 -2.00
CA GLY A 310 -19.40 -16.94 -1.89
C GLY A 310 -19.77 -15.90 -0.84
N TRP A 311 -19.16 -16.02 0.35
CA TRP A 311 -19.34 -15.05 1.43
C TRP A 311 -18.91 -13.65 1.01
N ILE A 312 -17.82 -13.54 0.26
CA ILE A 312 -17.33 -12.26 -0.24
C ILE A 312 -18.24 -11.64 -1.33
N SER A 313 -18.71 -12.41 -2.32
CA SER A 313 -19.71 -11.90 -3.30
C SER A 313 -20.98 -11.44 -2.59
N TRP A 314 -21.48 -12.22 -1.62
CA TRP A 314 -22.69 -11.89 -0.86
C TRP A 314 -22.49 -10.66 0.05
N GLY A 315 -21.35 -10.58 0.75
CA GLY A 315 -21.01 -9.42 1.57
C GLY A 315 -20.84 -8.13 0.76
N ASN A 316 -20.27 -8.22 -0.45
CA ASN A 316 -20.22 -7.10 -1.40
C ASN A 316 -21.63 -6.66 -1.83
N TYR A 317 -22.55 -7.60 -2.07
CA TYR A 317 -23.96 -7.29 -2.34
C TYR A 317 -24.64 -6.62 -1.13
N CYS A 318 -24.47 -7.13 0.09
CA CYS A 318 -25.03 -6.53 1.29
C CYS A 318 -24.45 -5.12 1.56
N ASP A 319 -23.16 -4.88 1.28
CA ASP A 319 -22.55 -3.56 1.39
C ASP A 319 -23.08 -2.56 0.35
N LEU A 320 -23.47 -3.04 -0.85
CA LEU A 320 -24.17 -2.23 -1.85
C LEU A 320 -25.61 -1.93 -1.42
N ALA A 321 -26.38 -2.95 -1.04
CA ALA A 321 -27.75 -2.80 -0.55
C ALA A 321 -27.82 -1.86 0.67
N TYR A 322 -26.86 -1.94 1.60
CA TYR A 322 -26.76 -1.01 2.72
C TYR A 322 -26.47 0.44 2.27
N LYS A 323 -25.65 0.67 1.25
CA LYS A 323 -25.41 2.02 0.71
C LYS A 323 -26.68 2.63 0.12
N GLU A 324 -27.50 1.83 -0.56
CA GLU A 324 -28.72 2.27 -1.22
C GLU A 324 -29.91 2.44 -0.25
N THR A 325 -30.12 1.48 0.65
CA THR A 325 -31.31 1.45 1.53
C THR A 325 -31.06 2.02 2.94
N GLN A 326 -29.81 2.06 3.40
CA GLN A 326 -29.40 2.39 4.77
C GLN A 326 -30.02 1.51 5.88
N GLU A 327 -30.63 0.35 5.57
CA GLU A 327 -31.20 -0.54 6.59
C GLU A 327 -30.12 -1.29 7.39
N GLU A 328 -30.25 -1.34 8.71
CA GLU A 328 -29.28 -1.94 9.63
C GLU A 328 -29.05 -3.44 9.41
N ILE A 329 -30.04 -4.15 8.86
CA ILE A 329 -29.97 -5.60 8.59
C ILE A 329 -28.88 -5.90 7.56
N TRP A 330 -28.77 -5.08 6.51
CA TRP A 330 -27.73 -5.27 5.47
C TRP A 330 -26.33 -4.97 6.01
N LEU A 331 -26.19 -4.05 6.97
CA LEU A 331 -24.93 -3.79 7.66
C LEU A 331 -24.49 -5.00 8.50
N GLU A 332 -25.38 -5.59 9.30
CA GLU A 332 -25.09 -6.80 10.09
C GLU A 332 -24.71 -7.98 9.19
N TYR A 333 -25.41 -8.16 8.07
CA TYR A 333 -25.10 -9.21 7.08
C TYR A 333 -23.79 -8.96 6.32
N ALA A 334 -23.48 -7.72 5.91
CA ALA A 334 -22.23 -7.40 5.23
C ALA A 334 -21.02 -7.72 6.12
N VAL A 335 -21.03 -7.27 7.37
CA VAL A 335 -19.97 -7.56 8.35
C VAL A 335 -19.86 -9.06 8.62
N SER A 336 -20.98 -9.74 8.86
CA SER A 336 -21.01 -11.21 9.04
C SER A 336 -20.39 -11.95 7.87
N CYS A 337 -20.73 -11.57 6.64
CA CYS A 337 -20.23 -12.18 5.41
C CYS A 337 -18.73 -11.93 5.21
N PHE A 338 -18.24 -10.70 5.43
CA PHE A 338 -16.81 -10.42 5.33
C PHE A 338 -15.98 -11.21 6.35
N LEU A 339 -16.45 -11.33 7.60
CA LEU A 339 -15.74 -12.08 8.64
C LEU A 339 -15.73 -13.60 8.38
N GLN A 340 -16.84 -14.18 7.89
CA GLN A 340 -16.84 -15.58 7.43
C GLN A 340 -15.94 -15.79 6.19
N GLY A 341 -15.92 -14.85 5.24
CA GLY A 341 -15.01 -14.89 4.10
C GLY A 341 -13.52 -14.85 4.50
N ILE A 342 -13.18 -14.08 5.54
CA ILE A 342 -11.83 -14.03 6.12
C ILE A 342 -11.48 -15.33 6.83
N LYS A 343 -12.38 -15.88 7.67
CA LYS A 343 -12.22 -17.16 8.39
C LYS A 343 -11.82 -18.31 7.46
N PHE A 344 -12.47 -18.41 6.29
CA PHE A 344 -12.17 -19.48 5.33
C PHE A 344 -10.95 -19.19 4.43
N GLY A 345 -10.19 -18.12 4.67
CA GLY A 345 -8.88 -17.88 4.05
C GLY A 345 -8.92 -17.20 2.68
N ILE A 346 -9.62 -16.07 2.53
CA ILE A 346 -9.59 -15.30 1.28
C ILE A 346 -8.22 -14.58 1.08
N PRO A 347 -7.57 -14.63 -0.11
CA PRO A 347 -6.25 -14.01 -0.33
C PRO A 347 -6.18 -12.47 -0.23
N ASN A 348 -7.29 -11.79 0.04
CA ASN A 348 -7.39 -10.34 0.25
C ASN A 348 -7.99 -10.00 1.64
N SER A 349 -7.89 -10.90 2.62
CA SER A 349 -8.50 -10.75 3.97
C SER A 349 -8.28 -9.39 4.61
N ARG A 350 -7.05 -8.86 4.56
CA ARG A 350 -6.71 -7.54 5.15
C ARG A 350 -7.48 -6.38 4.50
N SER A 351 -7.85 -6.47 3.22
CA SER A 351 -8.63 -5.44 2.52
C SER A 351 -10.12 -5.47 2.85
N TYR A 352 -10.68 -6.65 3.15
CA TYR A 352 -12.05 -6.76 3.69
C TYR A 352 -12.10 -6.35 5.15
N LEU A 353 -11.05 -6.65 5.91
CA LEU A 353 -10.92 -6.17 7.29
C LEU A 353 -10.88 -4.64 7.37
N ALA A 354 -10.22 -3.97 6.42
CA ALA A 354 -10.26 -2.51 6.31
C ALA A 354 -11.70 -1.98 6.16
N ARG A 355 -12.55 -2.65 5.36
CA ARG A 355 -13.96 -2.29 5.21
C ARG A 355 -14.76 -2.53 6.49
N VAL A 356 -14.52 -3.64 7.19
CA VAL A 356 -15.20 -3.93 8.47
C VAL A 356 -14.83 -2.89 9.53
N LEU A 357 -13.55 -2.54 9.69
CA LEU A 357 -13.10 -1.50 10.62
C LEU A 357 -13.63 -0.10 10.22
N TYR A 358 -13.79 0.18 8.93
CA TYR A 358 -14.43 1.40 8.48
C TYR A 358 -15.91 1.45 8.86
N LEU A 359 -16.66 0.37 8.57
CA LEU A 359 -18.08 0.26 8.90
C LEU A 359 -18.33 0.37 10.42
N LEU A 360 -17.52 -0.33 11.23
CA LEU A 360 -17.58 -0.27 12.69
C LEU A 360 -17.38 1.15 13.25
N SER A 361 -16.52 1.96 12.61
CA SER A 361 -16.30 3.36 13.03
C SER A 361 -17.47 4.32 12.75
N PHE A 362 -18.49 3.86 12.03
CA PHE A 362 -19.72 4.59 11.71
C PHE A 362 -21.00 3.75 12.00
N ASP A 363 -20.93 2.85 12.99
CA ASP A 363 -22.04 1.98 13.37
C ASP A 363 -23.25 2.78 13.90
N THR A 364 -24.43 2.19 13.82
CA THR A 364 -25.68 2.84 14.27
C THR A 364 -25.92 2.63 15.78
N LEU A 365 -26.94 3.28 16.34
CA LEU A 365 -27.27 3.23 17.77
C LEU A 365 -27.57 1.81 18.30
N ASN A 366 -27.92 0.87 17.41
CA ASN A 366 -28.23 -0.52 17.75
C ASN A 366 -27.00 -1.46 17.68
N GLU A 367 -25.82 -0.91 17.35
CA GLU A 367 -24.53 -1.60 17.18
C GLU A 367 -24.58 -2.88 16.31
N PRO A 368 -25.29 -2.91 15.15
CA PRO A 368 -25.39 -4.10 14.30
C PRO A 368 -24.02 -4.59 13.81
N ALA A 369 -23.09 -3.69 13.46
CA ALA A 369 -21.74 -4.10 13.06
C ALA A 369 -20.96 -4.64 14.26
N GLY A 370 -21.04 -4.00 15.44
CA GLY A 370 -20.42 -4.45 16.69
C GLY A 370 -20.88 -5.86 17.11
N ARG A 371 -22.19 -6.13 17.09
CA ARG A 371 -22.74 -7.46 17.43
C ARG A 371 -22.27 -8.56 16.47
N ALA A 372 -22.24 -8.28 15.16
CA ALA A 372 -21.70 -9.22 14.16
C ALA A 372 -20.19 -9.44 14.34
N PHE A 373 -19.46 -8.39 14.69
CA PHE A 373 -18.02 -8.44 14.93
C PHE A 373 -17.67 -9.36 16.10
N ASP A 374 -18.24 -9.13 17.29
CA ASP A 374 -17.95 -9.90 18.48
C ASP A 374 -18.32 -11.39 18.32
N LYS A 375 -19.45 -11.67 17.66
CA LYS A 375 -19.93 -13.04 17.37
C LYS A 375 -18.94 -13.90 16.55
N TYR A 376 -18.15 -13.27 15.68
CA TYR A 376 -17.23 -13.98 14.78
C TYR A 376 -15.74 -13.71 15.06
N LEU A 377 -15.41 -12.83 16.00
CA LEU A 377 -14.04 -12.42 16.33
C LEU A 377 -13.10 -13.60 16.65
N ASP A 378 -13.56 -14.59 17.41
CA ASP A 378 -12.78 -15.80 17.76
C ASP A 378 -12.43 -16.69 16.58
N GLN A 379 -13.08 -16.51 15.43
CA GLN A 379 -12.92 -17.38 14.26
C GLN A 379 -11.95 -16.80 13.22
N ILE A 380 -11.36 -15.64 13.49
CA ILE A 380 -10.51 -14.89 12.55
C ILE A 380 -9.02 -15.16 12.86
N PRO A 381 -8.21 -15.57 11.86
CA PRO A 381 -6.78 -15.81 12.07
C PRO A 381 -6.05 -14.57 12.61
N HIS A 382 -5.32 -14.74 13.72
CA HIS A 382 -4.74 -13.62 14.48
C HIS A 382 -3.73 -12.78 13.68
N TRP A 383 -2.99 -13.39 12.75
CA TRP A 383 -1.99 -12.71 11.92
C TRP A 383 -2.57 -11.66 10.94
N VAL A 384 -3.87 -11.75 10.62
CA VAL A 384 -4.56 -10.80 9.72
C VAL A 384 -4.62 -9.41 10.36
N TRP A 385 -4.66 -9.33 11.69
CA TRP A 385 -4.75 -8.08 12.46
C TRP A 385 -3.43 -7.33 12.60
N LEU A 386 -2.28 -7.98 12.39
CA LEU A 386 -0.96 -7.40 12.69
C LEU A 386 -0.68 -6.12 11.90
N SER A 387 -1.16 -6.05 10.65
CA SER A 387 -1.04 -4.84 9.83
C SER A 387 -1.89 -3.67 10.33
N TRP A 388 -2.86 -3.91 11.22
CA TRP A 388 -3.86 -2.95 11.70
C TRP A 388 -3.67 -2.53 13.16
N ILE A 389 -2.62 -3.02 13.84
CA ILE A 389 -2.29 -2.64 15.22
C ILE A 389 -2.29 -1.11 15.44
N PRO A 390 -1.70 -0.26 14.55
CA PRO A 390 -1.75 1.19 14.73
C PRO A 390 -3.18 1.75 14.71
N GLN A 391 -4.04 1.25 13.82
CA GLN A 391 -5.44 1.66 13.75
C GLN A 391 -6.25 1.17 14.96
N LEU A 392 -6.08 -0.08 15.39
CA LEU A 392 -6.77 -0.64 16.56
C LEU A 392 -6.46 0.15 17.83
N LEU A 393 -5.22 0.61 18.02
CA LEU A 393 -4.82 1.46 19.15
C LEU A 393 -5.46 2.87 19.07
N LEU A 394 -5.56 3.46 17.88
CA LEU A 394 -6.28 4.72 17.67
C LEU A 394 -7.80 4.58 17.92
N SER A 395 -8.37 3.42 17.60
CA SER A 395 -9.78 3.09 17.83
C SER A 395 -10.17 2.99 19.32
N LEU A 396 -9.20 2.80 20.24
CA LEU A 396 -9.47 2.79 21.70
C LEU A 396 -10.04 4.12 22.26
N GLN A 397 -10.01 5.21 21.48
CA GLN A 397 -10.58 6.53 21.85
C GLN A 397 -12.01 6.75 21.32
N ARG A 398 -12.55 5.80 20.56
CA ARG A 398 -13.78 5.93 19.78
C ARG A 398 -14.87 4.98 20.31
N ALA A 399 -16.09 5.07 19.76
CA ALA A 399 -17.19 4.19 20.12
C ALA A 399 -16.83 2.70 19.94
N GLU A 400 -16.08 2.37 18.88
CA GLU A 400 -15.56 1.04 18.54
C GLU A 400 -14.51 0.44 19.51
N ALA A 401 -14.17 1.16 20.60
CA ALA A 401 -13.14 0.75 21.57
C ALA A 401 -13.40 -0.61 22.26
N PRO A 402 -14.62 -0.99 22.69
CA PRO A 402 -14.86 -2.27 23.36
C PRO A 402 -14.47 -3.47 22.49
N HIS A 403 -14.91 -3.48 21.23
CA HIS A 403 -14.60 -4.52 20.26
C HIS A 403 -13.09 -4.56 19.93
N CYS A 404 -12.47 -3.40 19.73
CA CYS A 404 -11.04 -3.30 19.43
C CYS A 404 -10.16 -3.76 20.61
N LYS A 405 -10.59 -3.55 21.86
CA LYS A 405 -9.89 -4.04 23.05
C LYS A 405 -9.82 -5.57 23.08
N LEU A 406 -10.90 -6.26 22.71
CA LEU A 406 -10.93 -7.73 22.62
C LEU A 406 -9.96 -8.28 21.57
N VAL A 407 -9.84 -7.60 20.42
CA VAL A 407 -8.83 -7.93 19.39
C VAL A 407 -7.42 -7.78 19.95
N LEU A 408 -7.10 -6.63 20.54
CA LEU A 408 -5.77 -6.31 21.05
C LEU A 408 -5.34 -7.25 22.19
N LEU A 409 -6.27 -7.65 23.07
CA LEU A 409 -6.00 -8.64 24.12
C LEU A 409 -5.62 -10.01 23.53
N LYS A 410 -6.23 -10.45 22.42
CA LYS A 410 -5.87 -11.68 21.70
C LYS A 410 -4.52 -11.56 20.99
N ILE A 411 -4.21 -10.40 20.41
CA ILE A 411 -2.88 -10.15 19.82
C ILE A 411 -1.81 -10.18 20.91
N ALA A 412 -2.06 -9.60 22.08
CA ALA A 412 -1.14 -9.60 23.22
C ALA A 412 -0.77 -11.03 23.71
N THR A 413 -1.63 -12.03 23.49
CA THR A 413 -1.31 -13.42 23.85
C THR A 413 -0.45 -14.12 22.81
N VAL A 414 -0.74 -13.95 21.51
CA VAL A 414 -0.13 -14.73 20.42
C VAL A 414 1.07 -14.03 19.77
N TYR A 415 1.01 -12.70 19.64
CA TYR A 415 2.04 -11.88 18.98
C TYR A 415 2.44 -10.69 19.88
N PRO A 416 3.00 -10.95 21.09
CA PRO A 416 3.29 -9.90 22.07
C PRO A 416 4.28 -8.85 21.54
N GLN A 417 5.34 -9.28 20.84
CA GLN A 417 6.37 -8.37 20.31
C GLN A 417 5.81 -7.42 19.24
N ALA A 418 4.99 -7.94 18.33
CA ALA A 418 4.34 -7.13 17.29
C ALA A 418 3.49 -5.99 17.88
N LEU A 419 2.87 -6.19 19.04
CA LEU A 419 2.06 -5.19 19.74
C LEU A 419 2.90 -4.25 20.63
N TYR A 420 3.97 -4.75 21.26
CA TYR A 420 4.68 -4.02 22.33
C TYR A 420 5.18 -2.63 21.92
N TYR A 421 5.89 -2.52 20.80
CA TYR A 421 6.47 -1.25 20.30
C TYR A 421 5.40 -0.15 20.15
N TRP A 422 4.26 -0.51 19.57
CA TRP A 422 3.14 0.40 19.32
C TRP A 422 2.38 0.74 20.60
N LEU A 423 2.04 -0.27 21.41
CA LEU A 423 1.28 -0.09 22.65
C LEU A 423 2.05 0.73 23.69
N ARG A 424 3.35 0.45 23.85
CA ARG A 424 4.25 1.22 24.73
C ARG A 424 4.29 2.69 24.33
N THR A 425 4.50 2.96 23.05
CA THR A 425 4.61 4.34 22.57
C THR A 425 3.28 5.08 22.68
N TYR A 426 2.17 4.41 22.36
CA TYR A 426 0.82 4.94 22.56
C TYR A 426 0.54 5.34 24.02
N LEU A 427 0.93 4.50 24.97
CA LEU A 427 0.81 4.81 26.41
C LEU A 427 1.67 6.01 26.81
N LEU A 428 2.91 6.10 26.33
CA LEU A 428 3.80 7.24 26.61
C LEU A 428 3.26 8.55 26.04
N GLU A 429 2.72 8.54 24.81
CA GLU A 429 2.06 9.71 24.19
C GLU A 429 0.80 10.13 24.97
N ARG A 430 0.04 9.17 25.52
CA ARG A 430 -1.27 9.42 26.15
C ARG A 430 -1.20 9.75 27.64
N ARG A 431 -0.18 9.30 28.36
CA ARG A 431 0.01 9.56 29.81
C ARG A 431 -0.12 11.05 30.14
N ASP A 432 0.55 11.91 29.39
CA ASP A 432 0.58 13.34 29.68
C ASP A 432 -0.76 14.04 29.37
N ALA A 433 -1.60 13.45 28.50
CA ALA A 433 -2.96 13.89 28.24
C ALA A 433 -3.94 13.39 29.32
N ALA A 434 -3.80 12.14 29.76
CA ALA A 434 -4.57 11.55 30.85
C ALA A 434 -4.35 12.31 32.17
N ASN A 435 -3.09 12.56 32.54
CA ASN A 435 -2.73 13.33 33.74
C ASN A 435 -3.37 14.74 33.73
N LYS A 436 -3.40 15.42 32.58
CA LYS A 436 -4.07 16.73 32.43
C LYS A 436 -5.59 16.64 32.60
N SER A 437 -6.21 15.56 32.11
CA SER A 437 -7.66 15.29 32.30
C SER A 437 -8.00 15.01 33.78
N GLU A 438 -7.15 14.28 34.48
CA GLU A 438 -7.32 13.97 35.90
C GLU A 438 -7.15 15.22 36.79
N ILE A 439 -6.09 16.01 36.58
CA ILE A 439 -5.89 17.30 37.26
C ILE A 439 -7.06 18.25 36.99
N GLY A 440 -7.57 18.30 35.75
CA GLY A 440 -8.76 19.09 35.40
C GLY A 440 -10.03 18.64 36.13
N ARG A 441 -10.24 17.32 36.28
CA ARG A 441 -11.35 16.76 37.07
C ARG A 441 -11.23 17.07 38.56
N LEU A 442 -10.03 16.93 39.13
CA LEU A 442 -9.75 17.24 40.54
C LEU A 442 -9.95 18.74 40.86
N ALA A 443 -9.46 19.63 40.00
CA ALA A 443 -9.65 21.07 40.15
C ALA A 443 -11.14 21.46 40.11
N MET A 444 -11.95 20.84 39.24
CA MET A 444 -13.39 21.07 39.23
C MET A 444 -14.13 20.45 40.42
N ALA A 445 -13.67 19.32 40.94
CA ALA A 445 -14.21 18.76 42.19
C ALA A 445 -13.96 19.71 43.37
N GLN A 446 -12.75 20.29 43.47
CA GLN A 446 -12.42 21.31 44.47
C GLN A 446 -13.23 22.61 44.29
N GLN A 447 -13.48 23.05 43.04
CA GLN A 447 -14.37 24.20 42.77
C GLN A 447 -15.82 23.93 43.18
N ARG A 448 -16.35 22.72 42.96
CA ARG A 448 -17.70 22.35 43.46
C ARG A 448 -17.76 22.35 44.99
N MET A 449 -16.71 21.87 45.68
CA MET A 449 -16.64 21.96 47.14
C MET A 449 -16.56 23.40 47.64
N HIS A 450 -15.81 24.29 46.97
CA HIS A 450 -15.75 25.71 47.34
C HIS A 450 -17.07 26.45 47.10
N GLN A 451 -17.82 26.14 46.04
CA GLN A 451 -19.15 26.72 45.81
C GLN A 451 -20.17 26.30 46.88
N HIS A 452 -20.04 25.11 47.46
CA HIS A 452 -20.85 24.69 48.61
C HIS A 452 -20.39 25.29 49.95
N ALA A 453 -19.15 25.81 50.04
CA ALA A 453 -18.64 26.47 51.25
C ALA A 453 -19.01 27.97 51.35
N SER A 454 -19.36 28.61 50.23
CA SER A 454 -19.61 30.07 50.16
C SER A 454 -21.09 30.49 50.26
N SER A 455 -21.99 29.61 50.72
CA SER A 455 -23.45 29.89 50.82
C SER A 455 -24.01 29.74 52.24
N GLY A 456 -23.22 30.06 53.27
CA GLY A 456 -23.64 30.04 54.68
C GLY A 456 -23.49 31.39 55.36
N GLY A 457 -24.54 32.21 55.36
CA GLY A 457 -24.62 33.45 56.15
C GLY A 457 -24.99 33.19 57.63
N PRO A 458 -24.61 34.07 58.57
CA PRO A 458 -24.73 33.80 60.02
C PRO A 458 -26.14 34.06 60.58
N GLY A 459 -26.61 33.18 61.48
CA GLY A 459 -27.98 33.24 62.04
C GLY A 459 -28.20 32.47 63.36
N SER A 460 -27.51 32.88 64.43
CA SER A 460 -27.88 32.72 65.86
C SER A 460 -28.32 31.34 66.44
N LEU A 461 -27.37 30.67 67.09
CA LEU A 461 -27.44 30.10 68.47
C LEU A 461 -28.65 29.27 68.94
N GLY A 462 -28.38 27.99 69.22
CA GLY A 462 -29.10 27.15 70.19
C GLY A 462 -28.20 25.98 70.64
N LEU A 463 -27.86 25.91 71.93
CA LEU A 463 -26.94 24.91 72.50
C LEU A 463 -27.60 23.53 72.69
N ILE A 464 -26.83 22.44 72.60
CA ILE A 464 -26.59 21.45 73.68
C ILE A 464 -25.54 20.41 73.22
N ASP A 465 -24.87 19.83 74.21
CA ASP A 465 -23.63 19.04 74.16
C ASP A 465 -23.86 17.53 73.95
N GLY A 466 -22.81 16.72 73.69
CA GLY A 466 -22.84 15.27 73.96
C GLY A 466 -22.31 14.29 72.90
N ALA A 467 -21.10 13.79 73.15
CA ALA A 467 -20.38 12.68 72.53
C ALA A 467 -21.14 11.42 72.01
N GLY A 468 -20.67 10.88 70.88
CA GLY A 468 -20.10 9.51 70.81
C GLY A 468 -20.98 8.25 70.65
N ARG A 469 -20.69 7.48 69.59
CA ARG A 469 -20.97 6.04 69.31
C ARG A 469 -22.37 5.56 68.85
N MET A 470 -22.33 5.01 67.62
CA MET A 470 -22.91 3.74 67.12
C MET A 470 -24.43 3.45 67.19
N GLN A 471 -24.95 3.05 66.01
CA GLN A 471 -26.11 2.16 65.77
C GLN A 471 -27.50 2.71 66.17
N SER A 472 -28.63 2.32 65.57
CA SER A 472 -28.99 1.62 64.31
C SER A 472 -30.53 1.50 64.27
N HIS A 473 -31.10 1.13 63.12
CA HIS A 473 -32.52 0.72 62.89
C HIS A 473 -33.54 1.85 62.63
N GLY A 474 -34.61 1.61 61.85
CA GLY A 474 -35.10 0.32 61.33
C GLY A 474 -35.14 0.21 59.80
N ALA A 475 -34.63 -0.91 59.30
CA ALA A 475 -35.09 -1.54 58.06
C ALA A 475 -36.07 -2.67 58.41
N ALA A 476 -36.88 -3.09 57.45
CA ALA A 476 -37.57 -4.38 57.42
C ALA A 476 -37.42 -4.94 56.00
N SER A 477 -37.19 -6.23 55.74
CA SER A 477 -36.79 -7.38 56.57
C SER A 477 -36.35 -8.46 55.54
N SER A 478 -35.20 -9.13 55.63
CA SER A 478 -34.89 -10.26 56.56
C SER A 478 -35.90 -11.42 56.40
N GLU A 479 -35.51 -12.70 56.24
CA GLU A 479 -34.24 -13.38 56.53
C GLU A 479 -34.12 -14.80 55.90
N ASN A 480 -32.89 -15.33 55.78
CA ASN A 480 -32.37 -16.66 56.19
C ASN A 480 -33.33 -17.86 56.48
N GLN A 481 -32.99 -19.16 56.32
CA GLN A 481 -31.68 -19.85 56.21
C GLN A 481 -31.82 -21.37 55.79
N VAL A 482 -30.72 -21.96 55.27
CA VAL A 482 -30.20 -23.34 55.55
C VAL A 482 -30.82 -24.66 54.97
N HIS A 483 -29.95 -25.36 54.20
CA HIS A 483 -29.69 -26.81 54.04
C HIS A 483 -30.48 -27.79 53.12
N GLN A 484 -29.65 -28.51 52.34
CA GLN A 484 -29.72 -29.90 51.82
C GLN A 484 -30.72 -30.29 50.70
N VAL A 485 -30.33 -31.39 50.03
CA VAL A 485 -30.65 -31.94 48.68
C VAL A 485 -31.28 -33.35 48.91
N PRO A 486 -32.08 -34.00 48.00
CA PRO A 486 -32.29 -33.79 46.55
C PRO A 486 -33.76 -33.74 46.01
N GLN A 487 -33.85 -33.39 44.71
CA GLN A 487 -34.74 -33.83 43.58
C GLN A 487 -35.76 -34.99 43.75
N PRO A 488 -36.69 -35.24 42.77
CA PRO A 488 -36.99 -34.52 41.50
C PRO A 488 -38.51 -34.33 41.16
N GLY A 489 -38.84 -33.66 40.03
CA GLY A 489 -40.00 -34.06 39.20
C GLY A 489 -40.92 -32.98 38.59
N GLY A 490 -40.85 -32.82 37.25
CA GLY A 490 -42.02 -32.77 36.34
C GLY A 490 -43.07 -31.63 36.38
N GLY A 491 -43.00 -30.73 35.38
CA GLY A 491 -44.01 -30.71 34.30
C GLY A 491 -45.25 -29.77 34.37
N VAL A 492 -45.50 -29.16 33.19
CA VAL A 492 -46.81 -28.72 32.62
C VAL A 492 -47.36 -27.33 33.03
N ALA A 493 -47.95 -26.68 32.01
CA ALA A 493 -48.59 -25.35 31.99
C ALA A 493 -50.09 -25.44 32.47
N PRO A 494 -51.08 -24.52 32.20
CA PRO A 494 -51.17 -23.51 31.12
C PRO A 494 -51.94 -22.18 31.39
N GLN A 495 -52.04 -21.38 30.32
CA GLN A 495 -53.18 -20.55 29.85
C GLN A 495 -53.59 -19.19 30.46
N ASP A 496 -53.91 -18.29 29.51
CA ASP A 496 -54.97 -17.26 29.42
C ASP A 496 -55.21 -16.25 30.57
N GLY A 497 -55.55 -14.98 30.33
CA GLY A 497 -55.74 -14.23 29.08
C GLY A 497 -56.67 -13.01 29.29
N GLY A 498 -56.68 -12.04 28.37
CA GLY A 498 -57.89 -11.21 28.16
C GLY A 498 -57.87 -9.68 28.41
N ASN A 499 -57.54 -8.94 27.34
CA ASN A 499 -58.49 -8.11 26.55
C ASN A 499 -58.84 -6.62 26.87
N LEU A 500 -59.16 -5.91 25.76
CA LEU A 500 -59.82 -4.59 25.57
C LEU A 500 -58.99 -3.29 25.78
N SER A 501 -59.04 -2.21 24.97
CA SER A 501 -59.28 -1.90 23.53
C SER A 501 -59.81 -0.44 23.36
N VAL A 502 -59.63 0.18 22.16
CA VAL A 502 -60.31 1.42 21.64
C VAL A 502 -59.73 2.78 22.19
N GLN A 503 -59.53 3.91 21.45
CA GLN A 503 -59.87 4.34 20.06
C GLN A 503 -58.80 5.25 19.35
N GLU A 504 -58.73 5.11 18.02
CA GLU A 504 -58.55 6.00 16.82
C GLU A 504 -58.52 7.56 16.94
N SER A 505 -58.14 8.41 15.95
CA SER A 505 -57.83 8.33 14.48
C SER A 505 -56.84 9.46 14.07
N GLU A 506 -55.90 9.34 13.11
CA GLU A 506 -56.00 9.54 11.62
C GLU A 506 -56.66 10.86 11.10
N ARG A 507 -56.33 11.50 9.95
CA ARG A 507 -55.18 11.52 8.99
C ARG A 507 -55.55 12.45 7.78
N SER A 508 -54.59 13.16 7.14
CA SER A 508 -54.67 13.57 5.69
C SER A 508 -53.43 14.35 5.19
N GLY A 509 -53.16 14.28 3.87
CA GLY A 509 -52.26 15.15 3.07
C GLY A 509 -52.97 15.49 1.75
N PRO A 510 -52.32 15.60 0.56
CA PRO A 510 -50.99 16.13 0.19
C PRO A 510 -51.08 17.21 -0.93
N GLY A 511 -49.97 17.80 -1.44
CA GLY A 511 -50.01 18.56 -2.72
C GLY A 511 -48.90 19.57 -3.11
N GLU A 512 -48.16 19.23 -4.18
CA GLU A 512 -47.66 20.02 -5.34
C GLU A 512 -46.91 21.41 -5.31
N ASN A 513 -45.83 21.44 -6.12
CA ASN A 513 -45.37 22.44 -7.14
C ASN A 513 -44.79 23.85 -6.84
N ARG A 514 -43.56 24.03 -7.38
CA ARG A 514 -42.92 25.20 -8.05
C ARG A 514 -42.62 26.52 -7.25
N GLY A 515 -41.48 27.15 -7.61
CA GLY A 515 -40.92 28.39 -7.01
C GLY A 515 -41.44 29.70 -7.65
N PRO A 516 -40.67 30.83 -7.76
CA PRO A 516 -39.19 30.96 -7.68
C PRO A 516 -38.61 32.23 -6.96
N THR A 517 -37.28 32.33 -6.95
CA THR A 517 -36.36 33.51 -6.99
C THR A 517 -36.67 34.91 -6.40
N SER A 518 -35.62 35.41 -5.72
CA SER A 518 -34.95 36.75 -5.81
C SER A 518 -35.43 38.00 -5.06
N ASN A 519 -34.45 38.63 -4.38
CA ASN A 519 -34.25 40.06 -4.06
C ASN A 519 -35.24 40.73 -3.06
N GLU A 520 -34.86 41.72 -2.23
CA GLU A 520 -33.61 42.51 -2.12
C GLU A 520 -33.40 43.19 -0.75
N HIS A 521 -32.15 43.59 -0.48
CA HIS A 521 -31.69 44.78 0.26
C HIS A 521 -32.01 45.11 1.75
N LEU A 522 -30.90 45.26 2.50
CA LEU A 522 -30.49 46.44 3.33
C LEU A 522 -31.00 46.68 4.78
N GLN A 523 -30.04 46.54 5.71
CA GLN A 523 -29.48 47.62 6.57
C GLN A 523 -29.62 47.52 8.11
N GLN A 524 -28.52 47.10 8.73
CA GLN A 524 -27.91 47.50 10.02
C GLN A 524 -28.77 47.94 11.23
N GLY A 525 -28.55 47.24 12.36
CA GLY A 525 -28.77 47.75 13.72
C GLY A 525 -28.44 46.71 14.80
N PRO A 526 -27.42 46.90 15.67
CA PRO A 526 -27.04 45.89 16.66
C PRO A 526 -27.80 46.06 17.99
N ALA A 527 -28.26 44.96 18.58
CA ALA A 527 -28.78 44.91 19.95
C ALA A 527 -28.16 43.72 20.70
N ALA A 528 -27.66 43.97 21.91
CA ALA A 528 -26.87 43.01 22.68
C ALA A 528 -27.72 41.90 23.32
N ILE A 529 -27.28 40.64 23.23
CA ILE A 529 -27.93 39.50 23.90
C ILE A 529 -26.88 38.61 24.60
N ASN A 530 -26.83 38.74 25.92
CA ASN A 530 -26.63 37.69 26.93
C ASN A 530 -25.46 36.67 26.74
N ASP A 531 -24.29 37.00 27.29
CA ASP A 531 -23.04 36.19 27.26
C ASP A 531 -23.00 35.01 28.26
N GLY A 532 -24.13 34.68 28.91
CA GLY A 532 -24.21 33.64 29.93
C GLY A 532 -24.18 32.19 29.40
N SER A 533 -24.73 31.96 28.21
CA SER A 533 -25.06 30.60 27.75
C SER A 533 -23.97 29.91 26.91
N GLN A 534 -23.13 30.68 26.19
CA GLN A 534 -22.11 30.10 25.31
C GLN A 534 -20.91 29.51 26.07
N ASN A 535 -20.59 30.06 27.24
CA ASN A 535 -19.49 29.58 28.09
C ASN A 535 -19.79 28.25 28.78
N ALA A 536 -21.06 27.89 28.96
CA ALA A 536 -21.45 26.57 29.49
C ALA A 536 -21.21 25.45 28.46
N LEU A 537 -21.69 25.64 27.23
CA LEU A 537 -21.56 24.65 26.14
C LEU A 537 -20.10 24.41 25.72
N ARG A 538 -19.26 25.46 25.70
CA ARG A 538 -17.81 25.32 25.43
C ARG A 538 -17.09 24.45 26.46
N ARG A 539 -17.52 24.44 27.72
CA ARG A 539 -16.94 23.56 28.76
C ARG A 539 -17.33 22.10 28.53
N THR A 540 -18.59 21.81 28.19
CA THR A 540 -19.08 20.43 28.02
C THR A 540 -18.41 19.68 26.87
N GLY A 541 -18.12 20.34 25.75
CA GLY A 541 -17.44 19.73 24.60
C GLY A 541 -16.01 19.26 24.90
N ALA A 542 -15.23 20.10 25.60
CA ALA A 542 -13.88 19.73 26.04
C ALA A 542 -13.89 18.58 27.05
N LEU A 543 -14.92 18.51 27.91
CA LEU A 543 -15.05 17.47 28.94
C LEU A 543 -15.34 16.08 28.37
N SER A 544 -16.15 15.97 27.32
CA SER A 544 -16.39 14.69 26.63
C SER A 544 -15.10 14.12 26.02
N LEU A 545 -14.31 14.98 25.35
CA LEU A 545 -13.04 14.59 24.72
C LEU A 545 -11.97 14.21 25.75
N MET A 546 -11.89 14.94 26.88
CA MET A 546 -10.96 14.62 27.97
C MET A 546 -11.33 13.34 28.74
N ALA A 547 -12.61 12.95 28.75
CA ALA A 547 -13.05 11.66 29.31
C ALA A 547 -12.67 10.48 28.41
N SER A 548 -12.92 10.58 27.09
CA SER A 548 -12.51 9.57 26.09
C SER A 548 -11.00 9.31 26.08
N ALA A 549 -10.17 10.34 26.23
CA ALA A 549 -8.72 10.19 26.28
C ALA A 549 -8.23 9.42 27.53
N ALA A 550 -8.93 9.53 28.67
CA ALA A 550 -8.60 8.80 29.88
C ALA A 550 -9.03 7.33 29.79
N SER A 551 -10.27 7.05 29.36
CA SER A 551 -10.72 5.66 29.17
C SER A 551 -9.89 4.89 28.14
N ALA A 552 -9.38 5.58 27.11
CA ALA A 552 -8.46 4.99 26.13
C ALA A 552 -7.08 4.66 26.72
N PHE A 553 -6.60 5.49 27.65
CA PHE A 553 -5.35 5.23 28.38
C PHE A 553 -5.52 4.03 29.33
N ASP A 554 -6.62 3.98 30.08
CA ASP A 554 -6.95 2.86 30.97
C ASP A 554 -7.10 1.55 30.17
N ALA A 555 -7.83 1.56 29.06
CA ALA A 555 -7.97 0.40 28.18
C ALA A 555 -6.63 -0.10 27.61
N ALA A 556 -5.72 0.81 27.24
CA ALA A 556 -4.37 0.46 26.79
C ALA A 556 -3.48 -0.04 27.94
N LYS A 557 -3.66 0.48 29.16
CA LYS A 557 -2.98 0.02 30.38
C LYS A 557 -3.37 -1.42 30.71
N ASP A 558 -4.66 -1.75 30.69
CA ASP A 558 -5.15 -3.11 30.87
C ASP A 558 -4.53 -4.10 29.87
N ILE A 559 -4.41 -3.71 28.60
CA ILE A 559 -3.78 -4.54 27.55
C ILE A 559 -2.28 -4.74 27.85
N MET A 560 -1.58 -3.70 28.31
CA MET A 560 -0.17 -3.78 28.67
C MET A 560 0.06 -4.65 29.92
N GLU A 561 -0.84 -4.59 30.91
CA GLU A 561 -0.81 -5.47 32.09
C GLU A 561 -1.11 -6.93 31.71
N ALA A 562 -2.06 -7.18 30.80
CA ALA A 562 -2.33 -8.52 30.26
C ALA A 562 -1.15 -9.09 29.44
N LEU A 563 -0.42 -8.25 28.71
CA LEU A 563 0.81 -8.62 28.00
C LEU A 563 1.92 -8.95 29.00
N ARG A 564 2.20 -8.05 29.95
CA ARG A 564 3.28 -8.20 30.95
C ARG A 564 3.07 -9.37 31.90
N SER A 565 1.83 -9.69 32.26
CA SER A 565 1.52 -10.85 33.13
C SER A 565 1.67 -12.20 32.44
N LYS A 566 1.57 -12.25 31.10
CA LYS A 566 1.79 -13.48 30.31
C LYS A 566 3.23 -13.63 29.81
N HIS A 567 3.89 -12.51 29.51
CA HIS A 567 5.19 -12.46 28.83
C HIS A 567 6.19 -11.58 29.60
N THR A 568 6.35 -11.82 30.91
CA THR A 568 7.10 -10.94 31.84
C THR A 568 8.55 -10.70 31.43
N ASN A 569 9.31 -11.77 31.14
CA ASN A 569 10.74 -11.69 30.82
C ASN A 569 10.94 -10.90 29.52
N LEU A 570 10.27 -11.33 28.46
CA LEU A 570 10.28 -10.69 27.14
C LEU A 570 9.88 -9.20 27.20
N ALA A 571 8.84 -8.85 27.96
CA ALA A 571 8.44 -7.47 28.15
C ALA A 571 9.50 -6.63 28.89
N SER A 572 10.22 -7.21 29.87
CA SER A 572 11.34 -6.56 30.56
C SER A 572 12.53 -6.32 29.64
N GLU A 573 12.88 -7.31 28.80
CA GLU A 573 14.00 -7.22 27.85
C GLU A 573 13.73 -6.16 26.78
N LEU A 574 12.51 -6.15 26.21
CA LEU A 574 12.06 -5.11 25.29
C LEU A 574 12.02 -3.72 25.94
N GLU A 575 11.64 -3.62 27.22
CA GLU A 575 11.65 -2.35 27.96
C GLU A 575 13.07 -1.81 28.15
N VAL A 576 14.05 -2.67 28.48
CA VAL A 576 15.47 -2.30 28.58
C VAL A 576 15.99 -1.83 27.21
N LEU A 577 15.81 -2.63 26.17
CA LEU A 577 16.25 -2.33 24.80
C LEU A 577 15.73 -0.97 24.32
N LEU A 578 14.42 -0.75 24.42
CA LEU A 578 13.78 0.49 23.93
C LEU A 578 14.06 1.71 24.81
N THR A 579 14.39 1.52 26.10
CA THR A 579 14.79 2.62 26.98
C THR A 579 16.21 3.07 26.74
N GLU A 580 17.12 2.13 26.56
CA GLU A 580 18.51 2.45 26.26
C GLU A 580 18.63 3.08 24.85
N ILE A 581 17.92 2.52 23.84
CA ILE A 581 17.86 3.12 22.50
C ILE A 581 17.27 4.54 22.56
N GLY A 582 16.13 4.71 23.23
CA GLY A 582 15.38 5.96 23.28
C GLY A 582 16.02 7.08 24.11
N SER A 583 17.03 6.78 24.94
CA SER A 583 17.70 7.76 25.81
C SER A 583 19.15 8.05 25.44
N ARG A 584 19.91 7.07 24.94
CA ARG A 584 21.34 7.24 24.60
C ARG A 584 21.57 7.80 23.20
N PHE A 585 20.94 7.23 22.19
CA PHE A 585 21.26 7.52 20.78
C PHE A 585 20.47 8.71 20.22
N VAL A 586 20.17 9.67 21.10
CA VAL A 586 19.45 10.90 20.81
C VAL A 586 20.43 11.95 20.26
N THR A 587 19.96 12.85 19.41
CA THR A 587 20.70 14.01 18.91
C THR A 587 21.16 14.94 20.03
N LEU A 588 22.43 15.32 20.04
CA LEU A 588 23.01 16.20 21.05
C LEU A 588 22.55 17.67 20.85
N PRO A 589 22.66 18.54 21.88
CA PRO A 589 22.15 19.93 21.82
C PRO A 589 22.77 20.76 20.69
N GLU A 590 24.06 20.59 20.44
CA GLU A 590 24.83 21.32 19.41
C GLU A 590 24.38 20.95 17.99
N GLU A 591 24.22 19.65 17.73
CA GLU A 591 23.67 19.13 16.46
C GLU A 591 22.20 19.55 16.27
N ARG A 592 21.44 19.63 17.38
CA ARG A 592 20.06 20.13 17.37
C ARG A 592 20.02 21.63 17.04
N LEU A 593 20.96 22.43 17.54
CA LEU A 593 21.06 23.85 17.22
C LEU A 593 21.36 24.03 15.72
N LEU A 594 22.31 23.27 15.16
CA LEU A 594 22.58 23.26 13.72
C LEU A 594 21.34 22.94 12.89
N ALA A 595 20.58 21.91 13.26
CA ALA A 595 19.33 21.54 12.57
C ALA A 595 18.27 22.65 12.64
N VAL A 596 18.16 23.36 13.76
CA VAL A 596 17.24 24.49 13.93
C VAL A 596 17.69 25.71 13.12
N VAL A 597 18.99 26.06 13.11
CA VAL A 597 19.54 27.15 12.29
C VAL A 597 19.32 26.88 10.80
N ASN A 598 19.55 25.64 10.33
CA ASN A 598 19.29 25.28 8.94
C ASN A 598 17.78 25.35 8.59
N ALA A 599 16.90 24.96 9.51
CA ALA A 599 15.45 25.09 9.32
C ALA A 599 14.98 26.56 9.29
N LEU A 600 15.56 27.44 10.12
CA LEU A 600 15.31 28.88 10.10
C LEU A 600 15.79 29.51 8.78
N LEU A 601 16.99 29.17 8.32
CA LEU A 601 17.56 29.65 7.05
C LEU A 601 16.63 29.29 5.86
N HIS A 602 16.18 28.05 5.78
CA HIS A 602 15.20 27.63 4.77
C HIS A 602 13.86 28.39 4.87
N ARG A 603 13.46 28.81 6.07
CA ARG A 603 12.23 29.59 6.30
C ARG A 603 12.40 31.05 5.86
N CYS A 604 13.58 31.64 6.01
CA CYS A 604 13.94 32.94 5.43
C CYS A 604 13.88 32.90 3.88
N TYR A 605 14.41 31.85 3.25
CA TYR A 605 14.27 31.66 1.80
C TYR A 605 12.81 31.52 1.36
N LYS A 606 11.96 30.84 2.12
CA LYS A 606 10.54 30.67 1.81
C LYS A 606 9.68 31.93 2.06
N TYR A 607 10.16 32.93 2.80
CA TYR A 607 9.33 34.07 3.17
C TYR A 607 8.98 34.97 1.94
N PRO A 608 7.70 35.31 1.70
CA PRO A 608 7.26 36.05 0.50
C PRO A 608 7.38 37.57 0.68
N THR A 609 8.59 38.05 1.00
CA THR A 609 8.94 39.47 1.07
C THR A 609 10.21 39.73 0.28
N ALA A 610 10.37 40.96 -0.21
CA ALA A 610 11.62 41.43 -0.79
C ALA A 610 12.80 41.22 0.18
N THR A 611 13.99 40.91 -0.33
CA THR A 611 15.18 40.66 0.52
C THR A 611 15.62 41.90 1.29
N THR A 612 15.30 43.09 0.76
CA THR A 612 15.56 44.40 1.36
C THR A 612 14.53 44.84 2.41
N ALA A 613 13.46 44.08 2.62
CA ALA A 613 12.43 44.41 3.62
C ALA A 613 12.90 44.11 5.05
N GLU A 614 12.28 44.77 6.04
CA GLU A 614 12.50 44.49 7.46
C GLU A 614 12.17 43.03 7.82
N VAL A 615 12.88 42.48 8.81
CA VAL A 615 12.62 41.13 9.32
C VAL A 615 11.17 41.00 9.86
N PRO A 616 10.36 40.08 9.32
CA PRO A 616 8.96 39.89 9.73
C PRO A 616 8.79 39.53 11.22
N GLN A 617 7.73 40.06 11.85
CA GLN A 617 7.42 39.83 13.26
C GLN A 617 7.17 38.34 13.61
N SER A 618 6.71 37.55 12.65
CA SER A 618 6.58 36.09 12.77
C SER A 618 7.94 35.40 12.97
N LEU A 619 8.92 35.73 12.13
CA LEU A 619 10.31 35.26 12.23
C LEU A 619 10.98 35.74 13.51
N LYS A 620 10.78 37.00 13.92
CA LYS A 620 11.26 37.51 15.23
C LYS A 620 10.70 36.66 16.39
N LYS A 621 9.39 36.40 16.42
CA LYS A 621 8.77 35.57 17.46
C LYS A 621 9.31 34.13 17.48
N GLU A 622 9.62 33.56 16.32
CA GLU A 622 10.23 32.23 16.20
C GLU A 622 11.68 32.21 16.70
N LEU A 623 12.50 33.21 16.36
CA LEU A 623 13.88 33.34 16.84
C LEU A 623 13.94 33.47 18.36
N SER A 624 13.15 34.36 18.97
CA SER A 624 13.06 34.49 20.43
C SER A 624 12.58 33.17 21.09
N GLY A 625 11.68 32.43 20.42
CA GLY A 625 11.27 31.09 20.83
C GLY A 625 12.40 30.05 20.77
N VAL A 626 13.26 30.13 19.75
CA VAL A 626 14.44 29.27 19.58
C VAL A 626 15.49 29.55 20.65
N CYS A 627 15.83 30.82 20.94
CA CYS A 627 16.75 31.18 22.01
C CYS A 627 16.26 30.63 23.37
N ARG A 628 14.99 30.87 23.70
CA ARG A 628 14.35 30.37 24.93
C ARG A 628 14.30 28.84 25.02
N ALA A 629 14.20 28.13 23.90
CA ALA A 629 14.18 26.67 23.87
C ALA A 629 15.58 26.05 23.98
N CYS A 630 16.56 26.57 23.22
CA CYS A 630 17.91 26.02 23.16
C CYS A 630 18.74 26.37 24.40
N PHE A 631 18.53 27.56 24.98
CA PHE A 631 19.24 28.06 26.16
C PHE A 631 18.36 28.15 27.41
N SER A 632 17.36 27.26 27.50
CA SER A 632 16.44 27.14 28.65
C SER A 632 17.16 26.81 29.97
N ALA A 633 16.50 27.06 31.11
CA ALA A 633 17.05 26.73 32.43
C ALA A 633 17.40 25.23 32.60
N ASP A 634 16.69 24.33 31.92
CA ASP A 634 17.01 22.90 31.92
C ASP A 634 18.25 22.58 31.08
N ALA A 635 18.44 23.27 29.95
CA ALA A 635 19.66 23.18 29.13
C ALA A 635 20.88 23.76 29.85
N ILE A 636 20.72 24.88 30.57
CA ILE A 636 21.77 25.46 31.45
C ILE A 636 22.28 24.43 32.45
N ASN A 637 21.38 23.66 33.08
CA ASN A 637 21.75 22.68 34.11
C ASN A 637 22.33 21.38 33.54
N LYS A 638 21.84 20.90 32.38
CA LYS A 638 22.25 19.61 31.79
C LYS A 638 23.43 19.72 30.81
N HIS A 639 23.62 20.89 30.21
CA HIS A 639 24.57 21.10 29.10
C HIS A 639 25.36 22.41 29.30
N VAL A 640 25.88 22.60 30.52
CA VAL A 640 26.60 23.82 30.97
C VAL A 640 27.64 24.29 29.95
N GLU A 641 28.44 23.37 29.40
CA GLU A 641 29.51 23.71 28.46
C GLU A 641 29.00 24.24 27.12
N PHE A 642 28.02 23.57 26.51
CA PHE A 642 27.34 24.05 25.29
C PHE A 642 26.73 25.45 25.48
N VAL A 643 26.10 25.71 26.64
CA VAL A 643 25.53 27.03 26.91
C VAL A 643 26.62 28.08 27.12
N ARG A 644 27.71 27.75 27.82
CA ARG A 644 28.86 28.64 28.02
C ARG A 644 29.52 29.05 26.71
N GLU A 645 29.57 28.13 25.74
CA GLU A 645 30.25 28.30 24.46
C GLU A 645 29.41 29.11 23.46
N TYR A 646 28.12 28.81 23.30
CA TYR A 646 27.31 29.39 22.22
C TYR A 646 26.35 30.50 22.61
N LYS A 647 25.95 30.60 23.88
CA LYS A 647 24.79 31.44 24.25
C LYS A 647 25.02 32.93 23.99
N GLN A 648 26.14 33.49 24.45
CA GLN A 648 26.37 34.94 24.40
C GLN A 648 26.43 35.45 22.96
N ASP A 649 27.21 34.79 22.11
CA ASP A 649 27.38 35.20 20.71
C ASP A 649 26.09 34.97 19.89
N PHE A 650 25.38 33.86 20.14
CA PHE A 650 24.11 33.58 19.45
C PHE A 650 23.01 34.56 19.82
N GLU A 651 22.85 34.90 21.11
CA GLU A 651 21.89 35.92 21.56
C GLU A 651 22.30 37.31 21.05
N HIS A 652 23.59 37.66 21.06
CA HIS A 652 24.08 38.93 20.49
C HIS A 652 23.69 39.10 19.01
N ASP A 653 23.85 38.05 18.20
CA ASP A 653 23.67 38.13 16.74
C ASP A 653 22.22 37.94 16.28
N LEU A 654 21.41 37.17 17.02
CA LEU A 654 20.12 36.66 16.54
C LEU A 654 18.94 36.88 17.51
N ASP A 655 19.14 37.42 18.72
CA ASP A 655 18.03 37.76 19.62
C ASP A 655 17.30 39.03 19.17
N PRO A 656 15.99 38.97 18.81
CA PRO A 656 15.21 40.13 18.46
C PRO A 656 15.03 41.15 19.60
N ASP A 657 15.23 40.73 20.84
CA ASP A 657 15.15 41.61 22.02
C ASP A 657 16.42 42.52 22.12
N SER A 658 17.51 42.22 21.39
CA SER A 658 18.73 43.03 21.29
C SER A 658 18.69 44.04 20.11
N THR A 659 17.91 45.10 20.26
CA THR A 659 17.61 46.07 19.18
C THR A 659 18.84 46.78 18.58
N ALA A 660 19.98 46.82 19.29
CA ALA A 660 21.20 47.48 18.81
C ALA A 660 22.02 46.62 17.84
N THR A 661 21.89 45.29 17.93
CA THR A 661 22.71 44.33 17.18
C THR A 661 21.90 43.53 16.17
N PHE A 662 20.60 43.34 16.39
CA PHE A 662 19.73 42.52 15.54
C PHE A 662 19.70 42.97 14.05
N PRO A 663 19.64 42.04 13.07
CA PRO A 663 19.60 42.38 11.64
C PRO A 663 18.42 43.27 11.24
N ALA A 664 18.70 44.32 10.46
CA ALA A 664 17.67 45.24 9.97
C ALA A 664 16.84 44.62 8.84
N THR A 665 17.50 44.04 7.82
CA THR A 665 16.83 43.44 6.66
C THR A 665 16.78 41.92 6.72
N LEU A 666 15.89 41.33 5.92
CA LEU A 666 15.83 39.88 5.72
C LEU A 666 17.12 39.33 5.08
N SER A 667 17.81 40.11 4.25
CA SER A 667 19.12 39.76 3.68
C SER A 667 20.18 39.60 4.77
N ASP A 668 20.33 40.62 5.63
CA ASP A 668 21.30 40.61 6.74
C ASP A 668 21.07 39.42 7.69
N LEU A 669 19.80 39.10 8.00
CA LEU A 669 19.45 37.94 8.82
C LEU A 669 19.84 36.62 8.12
N THR A 670 19.65 36.54 6.81
CA THR A 670 19.99 35.35 6.02
C THR A 670 21.51 35.13 6.02
N GLU A 671 22.31 36.19 5.88
CA GLU A 671 23.78 36.10 5.97
C GLU A 671 24.26 35.68 7.36
N ARG A 672 23.69 36.21 8.45
CA ARG A 672 24.05 35.76 9.80
C ARG A 672 23.66 34.30 10.05
N LEU A 673 22.49 33.86 9.59
CA LEU A 673 22.09 32.45 9.69
C LEU A 673 22.99 31.53 8.85
N LYS A 674 23.49 31.98 7.68
CA LYS A 674 24.53 31.27 6.91
C LYS A 674 25.85 31.18 7.69
N HIS A 675 26.31 32.28 8.30
CA HIS A 675 27.52 32.28 9.13
C HIS A 675 27.40 31.28 10.29
N TRP A 676 26.31 31.37 11.06
CA TRP A 676 26.02 30.45 12.16
C TRP A 676 25.88 28.99 11.72
N LYS A 677 25.26 28.71 10.56
CA LYS A 677 25.23 27.38 9.95
C LYS A 677 26.65 26.84 9.72
N ASN A 678 27.53 27.64 9.13
CA ASN A 678 28.90 27.21 8.80
C ASN A 678 29.75 26.97 10.06
N VAL A 679 29.68 27.86 11.05
CA VAL A 679 30.37 27.72 12.34
C VAL A 679 29.91 26.45 13.07
N LEU A 680 28.59 26.27 13.23
CA LEU A 680 28.04 25.09 13.90
C LEU A 680 28.32 23.80 13.11
N GLN A 681 28.37 23.85 11.78
CA GLN A 681 28.71 22.69 10.96
C GLN A 681 30.18 22.28 11.14
N SER A 682 31.14 23.22 11.09
CA SER A 682 32.55 22.92 11.36
C SER A 682 32.71 22.33 12.76
N ASN A 683 32.17 22.98 13.79
CA ASN A 683 32.32 22.53 15.17
C ASN A 683 31.71 21.14 15.38
N VAL A 684 30.57 20.83 14.75
CA VAL A 684 29.96 19.48 14.81
C VAL A 684 30.78 18.44 14.04
N GLU A 685 31.45 18.81 12.94
CA GLU A 685 32.30 17.91 12.16
C GLU A 685 33.66 17.65 12.84
N ASP A 686 34.24 18.67 13.47
CA ASP A 686 35.53 18.64 14.18
C ASP A 686 35.43 17.93 15.55
N ARG A 687 34.35 18.17 16.32
CA ARG A 687 34.19 17.60 17.69
C ARG A 687 33.70 16.17 17.72
N PHE A 688 32.81 15.77 16.80
CA PHE A 688 32.14 14.47 16.84
C PHE A 688 32.69 13.50 15.78
N PRO A 689 33.22 12.33 16.16
CA PRO A 689 33.76 11.36 15.22
C PRO A 689 32.65 10.78 14.33
N ALA A 690 33.01 10.34 13.12
CA ALA A 690 32.06 9.71 12.19
C ALA A 690 31.49 8.37 12.70
N VAL A 691 32.16 7.73 13.67
CA VAL A 691 31.76 6.46 14.29
C VAL A 691 31.98 6.53 15.80
N LEU A 692 30.97 6.14 16.57
CA LEU A 692 31.01 5.95 18.02
C LEU A 692 31.11 4.45 18.36
N LYS A 693 31.71 4.11 19.50
CA LYS A 693 31.82 2.72 19.98
C LYS A 693 30.67 2.39 20.93
N LEU A 694 29.96 1.29 20.65
CA LEU A 694 28.81 0.84 21.45
C LEU A 694 29.18 0.64 22.93
N GLU A 695 30.40 0.18 23.22
CA GLU A 695 30.84 -0.09 24.60
C GLU A 695 31.06 1.17 25.46
N GLU A 696 31.27 2.32 24.81
CA GLU A 696 31.41 3.64 25.44
C GLU A 696 30.02 4.26 25.64
N GLU A 697 29.16 4.20 24.62
CA GLU A 697 27.81 4.77 24.62
C GLU A 697 26.80 3.96 25.48
N SER A 698 26.84 2.62 25.40
CA SER A 698 25.95 1.73 26.15
C SER A 698 26.55 0.33 26.38
N ARG A 699 27.08 0.13 27.59
CA ARG A 699 27.44 -1.20 28.09
C ARG A 699 26.24 -2.16 28.16
N VAL A 700 25.05 -1.62 28.41
CA VAL A 700 23.81 -2.41 28.49
C VAL A 700 23.51 -3.07 27.15
N LEU A 701 23.56 -2.33 26.03
CA LEU A 701 23.31 -2.90 24.70
C LEU A 701 24.46 -3.79 24.19
N ARG A 702 25.71 -3.54 24.62
CA ARG A 702 26.84 -4.44 24.32
C ARG A 702 26.66 -5.81 24.96
N ASP A 703 26.25 -5.83 26.22
CA ASP A 703 26.08 -7.07 27.01
C ASP A 703 24.68 -7.69 26.80
N PHE A 704 23.82 -7.08 25.97
CA PHE A 704 22.47 -7.51 25.65
C PHE A 704 22.47 -8.77 24.75
N HIS A 705 22.55 -9.94 25.38
CA HIS A 705 22.25 -11.22 24.75
C HIS A 705 20.85 -11.66 25.19
N VAL A 706 19.94 -11.83 24.22
CA VAL A 706 18.56 -12.25 24.48
C VAL A 706 18.15 -13.32 23.47
N VAL A 707 17.52 -14.39 23.95
CA VAL A 707 17.16 -15.55 23.13
C VAL A 707 15.87 -15.29 22.33
N ASP A 708 14.90 -14.58 22.92
CA ASP A 708 13.53 -14.51 22.39
C ASP A 708 13.18 -13.20 21.66
N VAL A 709 13.93 -12.12 21.84
CA VAL A 709 13.66 -10.81 21.20
C VAL A 709 13.88 -10.90 19.69
N GLU A 710 12.92 -10.42 18.92
CA GLU A 710 12.92 -10.48 17.47
C GLU A 710 13.62 -9.27 16.84
N VAL A 711 14.26 -9.47 15.69
CA VAL A 711 14.67 -8.33 14.84
C VAL A 711 13.42 -7.53 14.49
N PRO A 712 13.33 -6.23 14.86
CA PRO A 712 12.07 -5.50 14.75
C PRO A 712 11.58 -5.35 13.29
N GLY A 713 10.27 -5.52 13.07
CA GLY A 713 9.61 -5.19 11.78
C GLY A 713 9.35 -6.36 10.82
N GLN A 714 9.43 -7.61 11.26
CA GLN A 714 9.22 -8.78 10.38
C GLN A 714 7.75 -8.98 9.95
N TYR A 715 6.78 -8.50 10.74
CA TYR A 715 5.34 -8.74 10.54
C TYR A 715 4.65 -7.91 9.43
N PHE A 716 5.39 -7.13 8.65
CA PHE A 716 4.82 -6.32 7.57
C PHE A 716 4.54 -7.09 6.26
N THR A 717 4.97 -8.35 6.18
CA THR A 717 4.69 -9.25 5.05
C THR A 717 3.21 -9.66 4.99
N ASP A 718 2.79 -10.30 3.89
CA ASP A 718 1.40 -10.74 3.67
C ASP A 718 1.19 -12.25 3.87
N GLN A 719 2.14 -12.91 4.52
CA GLN A 719 2.10 -14.31 4.87
C GLN A 719 2.02 -14.44 6.40
N GLU A 720 1.48 -15.57 6.87
CA GLU A 720 1.55 -15.93 8.28
C GLU A 720 3.00 -16.30 8.61
N ILE A 721 3.64 -15.47 9.44
CA ILE A 721 4.94 -15.78 10.04
C ILE A 721 4.66 -16.22 11.46
N ALA A 722 4.85 -17.52 11.73
CA ALA A 722 4.81 -18.05 13.08
C ALA A 722 5.92 -17.39 13.93
N PRO A 723 5.68 -17.04 15.21
CA PRO A 723 6.69 -16.46 16.11
C PRO A 723 7.96 -17.32 16.28
N ASP A 724 7.88 -18.62 15.98
CA ASP A 724 9.02 -19.55 16.04
C ASP A 724 9.93 -19.47 14.80
N HIS A 725 9.43 -18.89 13.70
CA HIS A 725 10.15 -18.71 12.42
C HIS A 725 10.66 -17.26 12.22
N THR A 726 10.52 -16.38 13.22
CA THR A 726 11.09 -15.03 13.17
C THR A 726 12.57 -15.03 13.51
N VAL A 727 13.34 -14.21 12.79
CA VAL A 727 14.76 -13.98 13.07
C VAL A 727 14.90 -13.29 14.42
N LYS A 728 15.61 -13.93 15.36
CA LYS A 728 15.88 -13.36 16.69
C LYS A 728 17.06 -12.38 16.60
N LEU A 729 17.07 -11.37 17.48
CA LEU A 729 18.16 -10.41 17.60
C LEU A 729 19.31 -11.08 18.34
N ASP A 730 20.40 -11.36 17.63
CA ASP A 730 21.62 -11.94 18.22
C ASP A 730 22.40 -10.89 19.02
N ARG A 731 22.67 -9.73 18.41
CA ARG A 731 23.37 -8.61 19.05
C ARG A 731 23.22 -7.28 18.31
N VAL A 732 23.58 -6.19 18.99
CA VAL A 732 23.79 -4.88 18.37
C VAL A 732 25.25 -4.78 17.88
N GLY A 733 25.46 -4.18 16.71
CA GLY A 733 26.78 -3.98 16.10
C GLY A 733 27.65 -3.02 16.93
N PRO A 734 28.97 -3.24 17.02
CA PRO A 734 29.86 -2.50 17.91
C PRO A 734 30.15 -1.06 17.45
N ASP A 735 29.98 -0.78 16.15
CA ASP A 735 30.25 0.50 15.52
C ASP A 735 28.95 1.22 15.17
N ILE A 736 28.81 2.46 15.64
CA ILE A 736 27.62 3.29 15.47
C ILE A 736 27.99 4.49 14.61
N THR A 737 27.59 4.46 13.33
CA THR A 737 27.89 5.56 12.40
C THR A 737 27.01 6.79 12.70
N ILE A 738 27.63 7.97 12.77
CA ILE A 738 26.89 9.24 12.76
C ILE A 738 26.61 9.62 11.30
N VAL A 739 25.33 9.61 10.92
CA VAL A 739 24.85 9.96 9.59
C VAL A 739 24.39 11.41 9.60
N ARG A 740 25.17 12.31 8.99
CA ARG A 740 24.83 13.73 8.82
C ARG A 740 24.11 13.93 7.49
N ARG A 741 22.90 14.51 7.49
CA ARG A 741 22.09 14.84 6.30
C ARG A 741 21.38 16.17 6.52
N HIS A 742 21.58 17.15 5.62
CA HIS A 742 20.87 18.45 5.64
C HIS A 742 20.91 19.17 7.01
N GLY A 743 22.09 19.25 7.63
CA GLY A 743 22.28 19.86 8.96
C GLY A 743 21.66 19.07 10.13
N SER A 744 21.12 17.88 9.90
CA SER A 744 20.63 16.96 10.94
C SER A 744 21.58 15.78 11.09
N SER A 745 21.96 15.44 12.33
CA SER A 745 22.70 14.23 12.65
C SER A 745 21.78 13.10 13.09
N PHE A 746 22.12 11.86 12.75
CA PHE A 746 21.40 10.66 13.17
C PHE A 746 22.38 9.57 13.59
N ARG A 747 22.01 8.74 14.57
CA ARG A 747 22.80 7.56 14.95
C ARG A 747 22.26 6.36 14.18
N ARG A 748 23.12 5.67 13.44
CA ARG A 748 22.77 4.42 12.72
C ARG A 748 23.18 3.23 13.57
N LEU A 749 22.21 2.52 14.12
CA LEU A 749 22.39 1.26 14.82
C LEU A 749 22.35 0.09 13.81
N THR A 750 23.21 -0.90 13.98
CA THR A 750 23.16 -2.15 13.22
C THR A 750 22.65 -3.26 14.12
N LEU A 751 21.53 -3.88 13.73
CA LEU A 751 20.98 -5.05 14.42
C LEU A 751 21.37 -6.30 13.64
N ILE A 752 21.98 -7.28 14.33
CA ILE A 752 22.43 -8.53 13.75
C ILE A 752 21.43 -9.63 14.13
N GLY A 753 20.88 -10.31 13.14
CA GLY A 753 19.96 -11.43 13.33
C GLY A 753 20.69 -12.74 13.61
N SER A 754 19.97 -13.69 14.21
CA SER A 754 20.40 -15.08 14.43
C SER A 754 20.71 -15.87 13.14
N ASP A 755 20.23 -15.38 12.00
CA ASP A 755 20.56 -15.87 10.64
C ASP A 755 21.84 -15.22 10.05
N GLY A 756 22.49 -14.32 10.80
CA GLY A 756 23.62 -13.52 10.35
C GLY A 756 23.22 -12.30 9.49
N SER A 757 21.92 -12.06 9.25
CA SER A 757 21.46 -10.87 8.52
C SER A 757 21.75 -9.60 9.31
N GLN A 758 22.04 -8.51 8.61
CA GLN A 758 22.28 -7.20 9.22
C GLN A 758 21.21 -6.23 8.76
N ARG A 759 20.57 -5.53 9.71
CA ARG A 759 19.64 -4.43 9.42
C ARG A 759 20.11 -3.16 10.08
N HIS A 760 20.17 -2.09 9.30
CA HIS A 760 20.62 -0.78 9.79
C HIS A 760 19.41 0.12 10.01
N PHE A 761 19.36 0.75 11.19
CA PHE A 761 18.28 1.64 11.60
C PHE A 761 18.84 2.99 12.03
N ILE A 762 18.34 4.07 11.45
CA ILE A 762 18.53 5.43 11.93
C ILE A 762 17.59 5.69 13.11
N VAL A 763 18.14 6.17 14.21
CA VAL A 763 17.39 6.73 15.34
C VAL A 763 17.03 8.18 15.03
N GLN A 764 15.74 8.45 14.84
CA GLN A 764 15.19 9.78 14.55
C GLN A 764 14.42 10.32 15.75
N THR A 765 14.82 11.50 16.23
CA THR A 765 14.41 12.12 17.52
C THR A 765 13.47 13.32 17.38
N SER A 766 13.27 13.81 16.16
CA SER A 766 12.35 14.90 15.89
C SER A 766 11.15 14.34 15.13
N LEU A 767 10.09 14.04 15.87
CA LEU A 767 8.78 13.84 15.27
C LEU A 767 8.12 15.21 15.13
N THR A 768 8.07 15.72 13.89
CA THR A 768 6.98 16.62 13.52
C THR A 768 5.66 15.94 13.86
N PRO A 769 4.56 16.66 14.13
CA PRO A 769 3.28 16.04 14.42
C PRO A 769 2.93 14.94 13.39
N ASN A 770 3.29 15.18 12.12
CA ASN A 770 3.01 14.35 10.95
C ASN A 770 3.78 13.02 10.87
N ALA A 771 4.72 12.72 11.77
CA ALA A 771 5.56 11.53 11.64
C ALA A 771 4.77 10.19 11.65
N ARG A 772 3.58 10.17 12.26
CA ARG A 772 2.62 9.05 12.22
C ARG A 772 1.93 8.87 10.85
N SER A 773 1.92 9.91 10.02
CA SER A 773 1.38 9.85 8.65
C SER A 773 2.34 9.08 7.72
N ASP A 774 3.67 9.18 7.92
CA ASP A 774 4.65 8.35 7.19
C ASP A 774 4.38 6.84 7.36
N GLU A 775 4.06 6.42 8.59
CA GLU A 775 3.79 5.00 8.92
C GLU A 775 2.53 4.49 8.20
N ARG A 776 1.46 5.30 8.14
CA ARG A 776 0.23 5.00 7.40
C ARG A 776 0.43 5.03 5.89
N MET A 777 1.28 5.92 5.38
CA MET A 777 1.66 5.94 3.96
C MET A 777 2.42 4.68 3.55
N LEU A 778 3.38 4.22 4.36
CA LEU A 778 4.09 2.96 4.11
C LEU A 778 3.17 1.73 4.18
N GLN A 779 2.16 1.74 5.05
CA GLN A 779 1.10 0.73 5.08
C GLN A 779 0.31 0.70 3.75
N LEU A 780 -0.11 1.86 3.24
CA LEU A 780 -0.78 1.99 1.94
C LEU A 780 0.13 1.50 0.79
N PHE A 781 1.42 1.80 0.81
CA PHE A 781 2.35 1.35 -0.23
C PHE A 781 2.54 -0.17 -0.23
N ARG A 782 2.57 -0.79 0.96
CA ARG A 782 2.59 -2.27 1.09
C ARG A 782 1.32 -2.91 0.53
N VAL A 783 0.17 -2.23 0.59
CA VAL A 783 -1.06 -2.64 -0.09
C VAL A 783 -0.91 -2.53 -1.61
N MET A 784 -0.48 -1.37 -2.11
CA MET A 784 -0.30 -1.12 -3.55
C MET A 784 0.68 -2.10 -4.19
N ASN A 785 1.77 -2.46 -3.52
CA ASN A 785 2.72 -3.47 -3.98
C ASN A 785 2.06 -4.83 -4.26
N ARG A 786 1.09 -5.25 -3.44
CA ARG A 786 0.34 -6.51 -3.66
C ARG A 786 -0.58 -6.42 -4.88
N MET A 787 -1.09 -5.22 -5.18
CA MET A 787 -1.91 -4.96 -6.36
C MET A 787 -1.02 -4.98 -7.61
N PHE A 788 0.18 -4.39 -7.54
CA PHE A 788 1.20 -4.45 -8.60
C PHE A 788 1.67 -5.89 -8.87
N ASP A 789 1.88 -6.70 -7.84
CA ASP A 789 2.28 -8.11 -7.99
C ASP A 789 1.18 -8.99 -8.61
N LYS A 790 -0.09 -8.67 -8.35
CA LYS A 790 -1.26 -9.38 -8.91
C LYS A 790 -1.61 -8.95 -10.34
N HIS A 791 -1.10 -7.81 -10.81
CA HIS A 791 -1.34 -7.30 -12.15
C HIS A 791 -0.15 -7.57 -13.09
N LYS A 792 -0.45 -8.13 -14.28
CA LYS A 792 0.54 -8.64 -15.23
C LYS A 792 1.60 -7.61 -15.62
N GLU A 793 1.17 -6.46 -16.13
CA GLU A 793 2.08 -5.50 -16.75
C GLU A 793 3.00 -4.78 -15.73
N SER A 794 2.54 -4.65 -14.49
CA SER A 794 3.35 -4.18 -13.36
C SER A 794 4.31 -5.26 -12.86
N ARG A 795 3.86 -6.51 -12.72
CA ARG A 795 4.73 -7.63 -12.32
C ARG A 795 5.85 -7.90 -13.32
N ARG A 796 5.54 -7.88 -14.63
CA ARG A 796 6.51 -8.00 -15.75
C ARG A 796 7.57 -6.90 -15.76
N ARG A 797 7.22 -5.70 -15.28
CA ARG A 797 8.13 -4.55 -15.13
C ARG A 797 8.81 -4.48 -13.76
N HIS A 798 8.53 -5.43 -12.86
CA HIS A 798 8.97 -5.45 -11.46
C HIS A 798 8.67 -4.14 -10.69
N ILE A 799 7.47 -3.59 -10.93
CA ILE A 799 6.99 -2.40 -10.25
C ILE A 799 6.71 -2.72 -8.77
N CYS A 800 7.50 -2.12 -7.89
CA CYS A 800 7.39 -2.27 -6.44
C CYS A 800 7.90 -0.99 -5.76
N ILE A 801 7.06 -0.34 -4.95
CA ILE A 801 7.42 0.81 -4.13
C ILE A 801 8.35 0.33 -3.03
N HIS A 802 9.49 0.98 -2.83
CA HIS A 802 10.33 0.69 -1.68
C HIS A 802 9.66 1.15 -0.37
N THR A 803 9.48 0.23 0.58
CA THR A 803 8.74 0.45 1.83
C THR A 803 9.57 0.10 3.07
N PRO A 804 10.51 0.97 3.49
CA PRO A 804 11.37 0.70 4.63
C PRO A 804 10.59 0.48 5.93
N ILE A 805 11.20 -0.23 6.87
CA ILE A 805 10.65 -0.47 8.20
C ILE A 805 10.74 0.82 9.04
N ILE A 806 9.61 1.28 9.60
CA ILE A 806 9.54 2.34 10.60
C ILE A 806 8.91 1.76 11.86
N ILE A 807 9.56 1.98 13.01
CA ILE A 807 9.15 1.41 14.30
C ILE A 807 9.28 2.49 15.39
N PRO A 808 8.21 2.77 16.15
CA PRO A 808 8.30 3.69 17.27
C PRO A 808 9.03 3.06 18.46
N VAL A 809 9.91 3.84 19.07
CA VAL A 809 10.72 3.46 20.24
C VAL A 809 10.25 4.22 21.49
N TRP A 810 9.97 5.51 21.31
CA TRP A 810 9.55 6.46 22.34
C TRP A 810 8.57 7.50 21.77
N SER A 811 7.91 8.27 22.63
CA SER A 811 6.95 9.33 22.26
C SER A 811 7.48 10.34 21.22
N GLN A 812 8.80 10.56 21.16
CA GLN A 812 9.46 11.42 20.16
C GLN A 812 10.61 10.71 19.42
N VAL A 813 10.77 9.40 19.56
CA VAL A 813 11.89 8.65 18.96
C VAL A 813 11.38 7.46 18.16
N ARG A 814 11.81 7.37 16.90
CA ARG A 814 11.53 6.22 16.01
C ARG A 814 12.81 5.68 15.38
N MET A 815 12.82 4.39 15.09
CA MET A 815 13.81 3.75 14.23
C MET A 815 13.27 3.71 12.79
N VAL A 816 14.11 4.07 11.83
CA VAL A 816 13.84 4.03 10.38
C VAL A 816 14.92 3.21 9.70
N GLU A 817 14.53 2.18 8.95
CA GLU A 817 15.44 1.33 8.17
C GLU A 817 16.18 2.16 7.10
N ASP A 818 17.50 2.01 7.02
CA ASP A 818 18.40 2.89 6.28
C ASP A 818 19.40 2.07 5.45
N ASP A 819 19.56 2.38 4.16
CA ASP A 819 20.59 1.76 3.31
C ASP A 819 21.93 2.49 3.53
N LEU A 820 23.01 1.73 3.68
CA LEU A 820 24.37 2.26 3.84
C LEU A 820 24.77 3.22 2.70
N MET A 821 24.22 2.99 1.51
CA MET A 821 24.50 3.72 0.27
C MET A 821 23.46 4.79 -0.07
N TYR A 822 22.55 5.15 0.84
CA TYR A 822 21.65 6.29 0.63
C TYR A 822 22.42 7.61 0.51
N SER A 823 21.97 8.45 -0.42
CA SER A 823 22.32 9.87 -0.54
C SER A 823 21.07 10.66 -0.93
N THR A 824 20.93 11.90 -0.47
CA THR A 824 19.82 12.79 -0.92
C THR A 824 20.10 13.37 -2.30
N LEU A 825 19.06 13.76 -3.05
CA LEU A 825 19.24 14.57 -4.25
C LEU A 825 19.92 15.91 -3.94
N LEU A 826 19.70 16.49 -2.75
CA LEU A 826 20.38 17.73 -2.36
C LEU A 826 21.90 17.53 -2.21
N GLU A 827 22.34 16.45 -1.54
CA GLU A 827 23.78 16.12 -1.43
C GLU A 827 24.44 16.01 -2.81
N VAL A 828 23.76 15.47 -3.83
CA VAL A 828 24.29 15.40 -5.20
C VAL A 828 24.59 16.80 -5.75
N TYR A 829 23.70 17.75 -5.51
CA TYR A 829 23.83 19.14 -5.92
C TYR A 829 24.89 19.88 -5.09
N GLU A 830 24.87 19.75 -3.76
CA GLU A 830 25.88 20.33 -2.84
C GLU A 830 27.29 19.83 -3.17
N ASN A 831 27.47 18.53 -3.42
CA ASN A 831 28.75 17.96 -3.85
C ASN A 831 29.23 18.52 -5.20
N HIS A 832 28.34 18.88 -6.11
CA HIS A 832 28.71 19.54 -7.36
C HIS A 832 29.10 21.00 -7.13
N CYS A 833 28.34 21.73 -6.32
CA CYS A 833 28.63 23.11 -5.95
C CYS A 833 29.99 23.24 -5.25
N ALA A 834 30.25 22.43 -4.23
CA ALA A 834 31.51 22.41 -3.49
C ALA A 834 32.72 22.08 -4.39
N ARG A 835 32.58 21.15 -5.35
CA ARG A 835 33.65 20.80 -6.32
C ARG A 835 33.98 21.89 -7.34
N ASN A 836 33.18 22.96 -7.41
CA ASN A 836 33.36 24.07 -8.34
C ASN A 836 33.47 25.41 -7.59
N ASP A 837 33.73 25.39 -6.28
CA ASP A 837 33.82 26.57 -5.40
C ASP A 837 32.58 27.48 -5.48
N ARG A 838 31.39 26.87 -5.56
CA ARG A 838 30.09 27.56 -5.61
C ARG A 838 29.30 27.30 -4.34
N GLU A 839 28.64 28.33 -3.82
CA GLU A 839 27.63 28.18 -2.78
C GLU A 839 26.35 27.54 -3.37
N ALA A 840 25.82 26.52 -2.69
CA ALA A 840 24.62 25.80 -3.11
C ALA A 840 23.36 26.69 -3.11
N ASP A 841 23.25 27.57 -2.11
CA ASP A 841 22.09 28.46 -1.89
C ASP A 841 22.08 29.68 -2.82
N LEU A 842 23.20 30.04 -3.46
CA LEU A 842 23.33 31.27 -4.25
C LEU A 842 22.24 31.45 -5.34
N PRO A 843 21.82 30.42 -6.10
CA PRO A 843 20.71 30.57 -7.06
C PRO A 843 19.37 30.93 -6.41
N ILE A 844 19.12 30.55 -5.15
CA ILE A 844 17.92 30.94 -4.41
C ILE A 844 17.97 32.45 -4.15
N THR A 845 19.09 32.95 -3.65
CA THR A 845 19.30 34.38 -3.37
C THR A 845 19.14 35.21 -4.65
N LEU A 846 19.86 34.87 -5.72
CA LEU A 846 19.79 35.58 -7.01
C LEU A 846 18.37 35.62 -7.58
N PHE A 847 17.65 34.49 -7.52
CA PHE A 847 16.26 34.44 -8.00
C PHE A 847 15.33 35.35 -7.18
N LYS A 848 15.52 35.43 -5.86
CA LYS A 848 14.72 36.35 -5.01
C LYS A 848 15.09 37.81 -5.24
N GLU A 849 16.37 38.13 -5.40
CA GLU A 849 16.85 39.49 -5.68
C GLU A 849 16.29 40.05 -6.99
N GLN A 850 16.33 39.26 -8.07
CA GLN A 850 15.75 39.62 -9.36
C GLN A 850 14.23 39.82 -9.31
N LEU A 851 13.55 39.23 -8.30
CA LEU A 851 12.12 39.38 -8.07
C LEU A 851 11.77 40.47 -7.04
N ASN A 852 12.73 41.15 -6.43
CA ASN A 852 12.47 42.27 -5.52
C ASN A 852 11.53 43.34 -6.15
N PRO A 853 11.72 43.79 -7.42
CA PRO A 853 10.82 44.78 -8.03
C PRO A 853 9.37 44.28 -8.11
N ALA A 854 9.17 43.01 -8.47
CA ALA A 854 7.86 42.35 -8.49
C ALA A 854 7.25 42.27 -7.08
N MET A 855 8.04 41.92 -6.05
CA MET A 855 7.58 41.86 -4.65
C MET A 855 7.21 43.25 -4.09
N THR A 856 7.84 44.32 -4.58
CA THR A 856 7.49 45.71 -4.24
C THR A 856 6.31 46.29 -5.03
N GLY A 857 5.67 45.50 -5.90
CA GLY A 857 4.50 45.93 -6.69
C GLY A 857 4.83 46.85 -7.87
N GLN A 858 6.08 46.90 -8.32
CA GLN A 858 6.53 47.75 -9.44
C GLN A 858 6.25 47.14 -10.83
N ILE A 859 5.74 45.91 -10.89
CA ILE A 859 5.55 45.11 -12.12
C ILE A 859 4.11 44.60 -12.17
N SER A 860 3.48 44.56 -13.36
CA SER A 860 2.11 44.05 -13.52
C SER A 860 2.05 42.52 -13.31
N PRO A 861 0.90 41.96 -12.89
CA PRO A 861 0.77 40.53 -12.61
C PRO A 861 1.18 39.60 -13.77
N GLU A 862 0.93 40.02 -15.02
CA GLU A 862 1.30 39.25 -16.22
C GLU A 862 2.83 39.19 -16.38
N ALA A 863 3.51 40.32 -16.22
CA ALA A 863 4.95 40.46 -16.39
C ALA A 863 5.76 39.78 -15.26
N ILE A 864 5.15 39.42 -14.12
CA ILE A 864 5.79 38.62 -13.07
C ILE A 864 6.19 37.24 -13.60
N VAL A 865 5.33 36.59 -14.40
CA VAL A 865 5.62 35.25 -14.94
C VAL A 865 6.82 35.30 -15.89
N ASP A 866 6.87 36.31 -16.76
CA ASP A 866 7.98 36.49 -17.70
C ASP A 866 9.29 36.86 -16.98
N THR A 867 9.22 37.67 -15.93
CA THR A 867 10.38 38.00 -15.07
C THR A 867 10.92 36.74 -14.38
N ARG A 868 10.03 35.89 -13.83
CA ARG A 868 10.40 34.61 -13.22
C ARG A 868 10.99 33.64 -14.23
N LEU A 869 10.46 33.60 -15.45
CA LEU A 869 10.97 32.77 -16.54
C LEU A 869 12.35 33.26 -17.01
N HIS A 870 12.58 34.57 -17.08
CA HIS A 870 13.88 35.16 -17.38
C HIS A 870 14.93 34.78 -16.32
N ALA A 871 14.62 34.98 -15.04
CA ALA A 871 15.49 34.61 -13.91
C ALA A 871 15.82 33.10 -13.90
N TYR A 872 14.81 32.25 -14.12
CA TYR A 872 14.99 30.80 -14.25
C TYR A 872 15.92 30.43 -15.42
N ASN A 873 15.73 31.04 -16.60
CA ASN A 873 16.55 30.80 -17.78
C ASN A 873 17.99 31.30 -17.59
N GLU A 874 18.21 32.41 -16.88
CA GLU A 874 19.55 32.88 -16.55
C GLU A 874 20.29 31.91 -15.62
N ILE A 875 19.64 31.47 -14.53
CA ILE A 875 20.22 30.53 -13.55
C ILE A 875 20.55 29.19 -14.21
N THR A 876 19.62 28.64 -14.99
CA THR A 876 19.79 27.34 -15.67
C THR A 876 20.84 27.38 -16.78
N ARG A 877 21.09 28.56 -17.40
CA ARG A 877 22.15 28.74 -18.40
C ARG A 877 23.53 29.02 -17.78
N THR A 878 23.60 29.74 -16.67
CA THR A 878 24.88 30.27 -16.14
C THR A 878 25.40 29.56 -14.88
N ARG A 879 24.51 29.12 -13.97
CA ARG A 879 24.90 28.63 -12.64
C ARG A 879 24.74 27.12 -12.48
N VAL A 880 23.64 26.56 -12.97
CA VAL A 880 23.26 25.16 -12.75
C VAL A 880 23.18 24.42 -14.10
N PRO A 881 24.13 23.55 -14.46
CA PRO A 881 23.99 22.70 -15.65
C PRO A 881 22.89 21.63 -15.48
N ASP A 882 22.53 20.98 -16.59
CA ASP A 882 21.54 19.90 -16.67
C ASP A 882 22.12 18.50 -16.46
N ASN A 883 23.45 18.38 -16.37
CA ASN A 883 24.15 17.10 -16.32
C ASN A 883 24.72 16.76 -14.94
N ILE A 884 24.34 17.49 -13.87
CA ILE A 884 24.87 17.30 -12.51
C ILE A 884 24.62 15.88 -12.02
N LEU A 885 23.36 15.43 -12.12
CA LEU A 885 22.96 14.08 -11.73
C LEU A 885 23.69 13.02 -12.56
N SER A 886 23.78 13.22 -13.88
CA SER A 886 24.49 12.33 -14.80
C SER A 886 25.97 12.20 -14.43
N GLN A 887 26.68 13.31 -14.24
CA GLN A 887 28.08 13.33 -13.84
C GLN A 887 28.31 12.66 -12.48
N PHE A 888 27.41 12.86 -11.52
CA PHE A 888 27.50 12.22 -10.20
C PHE A 888 27.37 10.71 -10.31
N ILE A 889 26.35 10.20 -11.01
CA ILE A 889 26.11 8.76 -11.17
C ILE A 889 27.23 8.11 -11.98
N TYR A 890 27.69 8.72 -13.08
CA TYR A 890 28.81 8.22 -13.89
C TYR A 890 30.13 8.16 -13.12
N LYS A 891 30.34 9.02 -12.12
CA LYS A 891 31.52 8.97 -11.22
C LYS A 891 31.35 8.02 -10.02
N THR A 892 30.11 7.60 -9.72
CA THR A 892 29.79 6.76 -8.55
C THR A 892 29.73 5.27 -8.91
N LEU A 893 29.29 4.93 -10.12
CA LEU A 893 29.10 3.55 -10.57
C LEU A 893 30.30 3.05 -11.36
N LEU A 894 30.76 1.82 -11.05
CA LEU A 894 32.01 1.26 -11.56
C LEU A 894 32.02 0.93 -13.07
N ASN A 895 30.85 0.60 -13.65
CA ASN A 895 30.76 0.19 -15.05
C ASN A 895 29.37 0.45 -15.67
N GLY A 896 29.29 0.34 -17.00
CA GLY A 896 28.06 0.57 -17.79
C GLY A 896 26.89 -0.37 -17.44
N ASN A 897 27.18 -1.60 -16.97
CA ASN A 897 26.15 -2.56 -16.57
C ASN A 897 25.44 -2.13 -15.27
N HIS A 898 26.21 -1.73 -14.25
CA HIS A 898 25.66 -1.13 -13.03
C HIS A 898 24.91 0.17 -13.33
N MET A 899 25.45 1.00 -14.22
CA MET A 899 24.82 2.24 -14.67
C MET A 899 23.46 2.01 -15.33
N TRP A 900 23.34 1.03 -16.22
CA TRP A 900 22.06 0.69 -16.86
C TRP A 900 21.06 0.09 -15.87
N ALA A 901 21.49 -0.83 -15.00
CA ALA A 901 20.66 -1.43 -13.97
C ALA A 901 20.13 -0.37 -12.98
N PHE A 902 21.00 0.51 -12.48
CA PHE A 902 20.64 1.65 -11.65
C PHE A 902 19.66 2.58 -12.37
N LYS A 903 19.97 2.98 -13.61
CA LYS A 903 19.13 3.89 -14.39
C LYS A 903 17.73 3.32 -14.62
N LYS A 904 17.61 2.01 -14.88
CA LYS A 904 16.32 1.32 -15.00
C LYS A 904 15.55 1.33 -13.67
N GLN A 905 16.17 0.88 -12.57
CA GLN A 905 15.51 0.81 -11.28
C GLN A 905 15.11 2.20 -10.76
N PHE A 906 16.01 3.18 -10.86
CA PHE A 906 15.76 4.56 -10.45
C PHE A 906 14.63 5.22 -11.28
N ALA A 907 14.53 4.94 -12.59
CA ALA A 907 13.40 5.38 -13.41
C ALA A 907 12.07 4.79 -12.92
N THR A 908 12.01 3.49 -12.62
CA THR A 908 10.79 2.84 -12.12
C THR A 908 10.39 3.33 -10.72
N GLN A 909 11.36 3.57 -9.84
CA GLN A 909 11.11 4.11 -8.50
C GLN A 909 10.64 5.57 -8.56
N LEU A 910 11.22 6.38 -9.47
CA LEU A 910 10.77 7.75 -9.69
C LEU A 910 9.37 7.80 -10.27
N ALA A 911 9.06 6.95 -11.26
CA ALA A 911 7.72 6.83 -11.83
C ALA A 911 6.66 6.50 -10.77
N LEU A 912 6.98 5.60 -9.84
CA LEU A 912 6.13 5.27 -8.70
C LEU A 912 5.97 6.45 -7.73
N SER A 913 7.04 7.18 -7.46
CA SER A 913 6.99 8.41 -6.66
C SER A 913 6.06 9.46 -7.30
N CYS A 914 6.25 9.75 -8.59
CA CYS A 914 5.41 10.67 -9.36
C CYS A 914 3.94 10.23 -9.38
N PHE A 915 3.68 8.94 -9.59
CA PHE A 915 2.35 8.36 -9.56
C PHE A 915 1.65 8.61 -8.22
N ILE A 916 2.31 8.34 -7.09
CA ILE A 916 1.71 8.53 -5.77
C ILE A 916 1.57 10.02 -5.43
N SER A 917 2.56 10.85 -5.78
CA SER A 917 2.49 12.31 -5.61
C SER A 917 1.30 12.90 -6.34
N TYR A 918 1.01 12.46 -7.56
CA TYR A 918 -0.19 12.87 -8.30
C TYR A 918 -1.48 12.30 -7.69
N MET A 919 -1.50 11.00 -7.40
CA MET A 919 -2.65 10.29 -6.82
C MET A 919 -3.17 10.97 -5.54
N LEU A 920 -2.26 11.24 -4.60
CA LEU A 920 -2.57 11.81 -3.28
C LEU A 920 -2.26 13.31 -3.18
N GLN A 921 -1.89 13.97 -4.27
CA GLN A 921 -1.63 15.42 -4.29
C GLN A 921 -0.56 15.83 -3.23
N ILE A 922 0.59 15.16 -3.27
CA ILE A 922 1.69 15.35 -2.30
C ILE A 922 2.71 16.34 -2.85
N GLY A 923 2.58 17.61 -2.43
CA GLY A 923 3.54 18.68 -2.70
C GLY A 923 4.76 18.67 -1.77
N GLY A 924 5.59 19.71 -1.86
CA GLY A 924 6.73 19.95 -0.97
C GLY A 924 7.92 19.00 -1.20
N ARG A 925 8.08 18.50 -2.44
CA ARG A 925 9.10 17.51 -2.82
C ARG A 925 10.47 18.16 -3.12
N SER A 926 11.04 18.83 -2.12
CA SER A 926 12.39 19.41 -2.18
C SER A 926 13.49 18.32 -2.24
N PRO A 927 14.69 18.61 -2.79
CA PRO A 927 15.71 17.59 -3.05
C PRO A 927 16.25 16.88 -1.79
N ASN A 928 16.21 17.53 -0.62
CA ASN A 928 16.62 16.95 0.66
C ASN A 928 15.65 15.87 1.17
N LYS A 929 14.40 15.82 0.68
CA LYS A 929 13.40 14.82 1.07
C LYS A 929 13.38 13.58 0.19
N ILE A 930 14.28 13.50 -0.80
CA ILE A 930 14.35 12.39 -1.76
C ILE A 930 15.72 11.73 -1.62
N LEU A 931 15.74 10.58 -0.95
CA LEU A 931 16.91 9.73 -0.79
C LEU A 931 16.90 8.66 -1.88
N PHE A 932 18.08 8.31 -2.41
CA PHE A 932 18.23 7.18 -3.31
C PHE A 932 19.47 6.37 -2.97
N ALA A 933 19.37 5.04 -3.07
CA ALA A 933 20.45 4.12 -2.73
C ALA A 933 21.39 3.97 -3.93
N LYS A 934 22.64 4.43 -3.81
CA LYS A 934 23.62 4.47 -4.92
C LYS A 934 23.89 3.09 -5.55
N ASN A 935 23.78 2.02 -4.76
CA ASN A 935 23.97 0.63 -5.16
C ASN A 935 22.78 0.02 -5.95
N THR A 936 21.54 0.43 -5.66
CA THR A 936 20.33 -0.24 -6.15
C THR A 936 19.36 0.66 -6.93
N GLY A 937 19.44 1.98 -6.80
CA GLY A 937 18.47 2.91 -7.40
C GLY A 937 17.10 2.94 -6.69
N LYS A 938 16.96 2.28 -5.53
CA LYS A 938 15.75 2.40 -4.68
C LYS A 938 15.62 3.82 -4.14
N ILE A 939 14.40 4.37 -4.13
CA ILE A 939 14.10 5.70 -3.61
C ILE A 939 13.36 5.58 -2.27
N PHE A 940 13.72 6.41 -1.31
CA PHE A 940 12.96 6.64 -0.08
C PHE A 940 12.65 8.14 0.07
N GLN A 941 11.46 8.48 0.56
CA GLN A 941 11.01 9.87 0.68
C GLN A 941 10.48 10.16 2.08
N THR A 942 10.89 11.31 2.62
CA THR A 942 10.48 11.78 3.95
C THR A 942 9.35 12.82 3.86
N ASP A 943 8.57 12.95 4.94
CA ASP A 943 7.35 13.78 5.03
C ASP A 943 6.40 13.56 3.84
N PHE A 944 6.24 12.31 3.39
CA PHE A 944 5.57 11.99 2.14
C PHE A 944 4.09 11.69 2.38
N HIS A 945 3.34 12.73 2.77
CA HIS A 945 1.92 12.66 3.14
C HIS A 945 1.14 13.84 2.51
N PRO A 946 -0.19 13.72 2.28
CA PRO A 946 -1.00 14.82 1.74
C PRO A 946 -1.08 16.04 2.66
N ALA A 947 -1.50 17.17 2.10
CA ALA A 947 -1.92 18.38 2.81
C ALA A 947 -3.45 18.51 2.75
N TYR A 948 -4.04 19.27 3.69
CA TYR A 948 -5.50 19.42 3.82
C TYR A 948 -5.90 20.88 4.03
N ASP A 949 -6.90 21.33 3.28
CA ASP A 949 -7.50 22.66 3.36
C ASP A 949 -8.27 22.87 4.68
N ALA A 950 -8.83 24.07 4.89
CA ALA A 950 -9.62 24.38 6.08
C ALA A 950 -10.87 23.49 6.28
N ASN A 951 -11.36 22.83 5.22
CA ASN A 951 -12.55 21.96 5.23
C ASN A 951 -12.20 20.48 5.50
N GLY A 952 -10.95 20.07 5.30
CA GLY A 952 -10.51 18.67 5.34
C GLY A 952 -10.55 17.99 3.97
N MET A 953 -10.45 18.75 2.88
CA MET A 953 -10.22 18.25 1.52
C MET A 953 -8.73 18.29 1.21
N VAL A 954 -8.23 17.36 0.39
CA VAL A 954 -6.82 17.37 -0.03
C VAL A 954 -6.51 18.65 -0.81
N GLU A 955 -5.45 19.37 -0.39
CA GLU A 955 -5.04 20.65 -0.97
C GLU A 955 -3.75 20.48 -1.80
N PHE A 956 -3.71 21.08 -3.00
CA PHE A 956 -2.54 21.08 -3.87
C PHE A 956 -2.42 22.37 -4.66
N ASN A 957 -1.43 23.18 -4.31
CA ASN A 957 -1.21 24.52 -4.87
C ASN A 957 0.11 24.62 -5.65
N GLU A 958 0.72 23.49 -6.04
CA GLU A 958 1.98 23.47 -6.81
C GLU A 958 1.71 23.47 -8.33
N PRO A 959 2.32 24.38 -9.12
CA PRO A 959 2.18 24.42 -10.58
C PRO A 959 2.59 23.15 -11.35
N VAL A 960 3.47 22.31 -10.78
CA VAL A 960 3.88 21.02 -11.39
C VAL A 960 3.19 19.86 -10.67
N PRO A 961 2.72 18.82 -11.38
CA PRO A 961 1.98 17.71 -10.77
C PRO A 961 2.87 16.79 -9.90
N PHE A 962 4.18 16.77 -10.15
CA PHE A 962 5.18 16.02 -9.39
C PHE A 962 6.60 16.54 -9.72
N ARG A 963 7.61 16.11 -8.95
CA ARG A 963 9.01 16.43 -9.26
C ARG A 963 9.53 15.59 -10.42
N LEU A 964 9.63 16.20 -11.59
CA LEU A 964 10.49 15.74 -12.69
C LEU A 964 11.16 16.98 -13.31
N THR A 965 12.48 17.09 -13.12
CA THR A 965 13.26 18.28 -13.46
C THR A 965 14.25 18.02 -14.58
N ARG A 966 14.85 19.09 -15.13
CA ARG A 966 15.81 18.99 -16.25
C ARG A 966 17.01 18.09 -15.98
N ASN A 967 17.57 18.03 -14.76
CA ASN A 967 18.69 17.10 -14.49
C ASN A 967 18.24 15.64 -14.51
N MET A 968 17.00 15.37 -14.09
CA MET A 968 16.41 14.03 -14.19
C MET A 968 16.14 13.67 -15.65
N GLN A 969 15.53 14.58 -16.42
CA GLN A 969 15.27 14.39 -17.86
C GLN A 969 16.57 14.14 -18.64
N ALA A 970 17.62 14.93 -18.41
CA ALA A 970 18.92 14.76 -19.05
C ALA A 970 19.60 13.44 -18.66
N PHE A 971 19.50 13.02 -17.39
CA PHE A 971 20.00 11.71 -16.95
C PHE A 971 19.24 10.55 -17.62
N PHE A 972 17.91 10.62 -17.70
CA PHE A 972 17.11 9.56 -18.30
C PHE A 972 17.20 9.54 -19.82
N SER A 973 17.42 10.70 -20.46
CA SER A 973 17.11 11.02 -21.85
C SER A 973 15.62 10.89 -22.17
N HIS A 974 15.20 11.47 -23.30
CA HIS A 974 13.82 11.42 -23.79
C HIS A 974 13.27 9.96 -23.83
N PHE A 975 14.07 9.02 -24.36
CA PHE A 975 13.77 7.59 -24.35
C PHE A 975 13.54 7.01 -22.94
N GLY A 976 14.30 7.44 -21.93
CA GLY A 976 14.10 6.97 -20.56
C GLY A 976 12.83 7.53 -19.93
N VAL A 977 12.47 8.77 -20.25
CA VAL A 977 11.24 9.41 -19.73
C VAL A 977 10.00 8.78 -20.37
N GLU A 978 9.90 8.74 -21.70
CA GLU A 978 8.75 8.14 -22.39
C GLU A 978 8.70 6.61 -22.26
N GLY A 979 9.85 5.95 -22.38
CA GLY A 979 9.93 4.49 -22.34
C GLY A 979 9.75 3.91 -20.94
N LEU A 980 10.51 4.39 -19.96
CA LEU A 980 10.51 3.80 -18.60
C LEU A 980 9.56 4.50 -17.64
N ILE A 981 9.57 5.84 -17.58
CA ILE A 981 8.79 6.57 -16.57
C ILE A 981 7.30 6.54 -16.91
N VAL A 982 6.92 6.97 -18.11
CA VAL A 982 5.50 6.98 -18.55
C VAL A 982 4.93 5.56 -18.49
N SER A 983 5.59 4.56 -19.08
CA SER A 983 5.04 3.19 -19.10
C SER A 983 4.94 2.54 -17.72
N ALA A 984 5.83 2.86 -16.77
CA ALA A 984 5.72 2.38 -15.39
C ALA A 984 4.58 3.07 -14.63
N MET A 985 4.41 4.39 -14.78
CA MET A 985 3.31 5.14 -14.17
C MET A 985 1.94 4.71 -14.73
N CYS A 986 1.82 4.52 -16.06
CA CYS A 986 0.64 3.92 -16.69
C CYS A 986 0.34 2.51 -16.15
N SER A 987 1.36 1.65 -16.04
CA SER A 987 1.19 0.27 -15.54
C SER A 987 0.78 0.23 -14.06
N ALA A 988 1.25 1.19 -13.26
CA ALA A 988 0.86 1.35 -11.86
C ALA A 988 -0.59 1.82 -11.72
N ALA A 989 -1.00 2.83 -12.50
CA ALA A 989 -2.39 3.30 -12.56
C ALA A 989 -3.36 2.18 -12.98
N GLN A 990 -3.04 1.46 -14.06
CA GLN A 990 -3.84 0.34 -14.56
C GLN A 990 -3.99 -0.79 -13.51
N ALA A 991 -2.91 -1.12 -12.80
CA ALA A 991 -2.92 -2.17 -11.78
C ALA A 991 -3.92 -1.88 -10.66
N VAL A 992 -3.98 -0.63 -10.18
CA VAL A 992 -4.87 -0.26 -9.07
C VAL A 992 -6.31 0.01 -9.49
N VAL A 993 -6.53 0.51 -10.71
CA VAL A 993 -7.87 0.76 -11.29
C VAL A 993 -8.56 -0.54 -11.74
N SER A 994 -7.81 -1.63 -11.95
CA SER A 994 -8.37 -2.90 -12.41
C SER A 994 -9.61 -3.32 -11.60
N PRO A 995 -10.71 -3.81 -12.22
CA PRO A 995 -12.01 -3.94 -11.56
C PRO A 995 -12.00 -4.75 -10.26
N LYS A 996 -11.10 -5.73 -10.17
CA LYS A 996 -10.92 -6.61 -8.99
C LYS A 996 -10.11 -5.98 -7.86
N GLN A 997 -9.42 -4.87 -8.10
CA GLN A 997 -8.53 -4.20 -7.14
C GLN A 997 -9.06 -2.82 -6.71
N ASN A 998 -9.82 -2.12 -7.57
CA ASN A 998 -10.36 -0.78 -7.28
C ASN A 998 -11.14 -0.75 -5.94
N GLN A 999 -12.04 -1.71 -5.70
CA GLN A 999 -12.76 -1.86 -4.43
C GLN A 999 -11.81 -2.01 -3.21
N HIS A 1000 -10.71 -2.75 -3.36
CA HIS A 1000 -9.72 -2.89 -2.30
C HIS A 1000 -8.97 -1.60 -2.03
N LEU A 1001 -8.59 -0.85 -3.08
CA LEU A 1001 -7.97 0.46 -2.91
C LEU A 1001 -8.91 1.41 -2.15
N TRP A 1002 -10.20 1.45 -2.54
CA TRP A 1002 -11.21 2.25 -1.85
C TRP A 1002 -11.26 1.93 -0.35
N HIS A 1003 -11.29 0.65 0.04
CA HIS A 1003 -11.33 0.25 1.46
C HIS A 1003 -10.11 0.75 2.25
N HIS A 1004 -8.90 0.68 1.66
CA HIS A 1004 -7.67 1.16 2.31
C HIS A 1004 -7.56 2.68 2.33
N LEU A 1005 -7.93 3.37 1.25
CA LEU A 1005 -7.98 4.84 1.20
C LEU A 1005 -9.00 5.40 2.20
N ALA A 1006 -10.16 4.76 2.36
CA ALA A 1006 -11.18 5.18 3.33
C ALA A 1006 -10.65 5.12 4.77
N MET A 1007 -9.96 4.03 5.14
CA MET A 1007 -9.28 3.93 6.44
C MET A 1007 -8.14 4.96 6.59
N PHE A 1008 -7.34 5.15 5.54
CA PHE A 1008 -6.26 6.13 5.51
C PHE A 1008 -6.77 7.56 5.74
N PHE A 1009 -7.74 8.04 4.94
CA PHE A 1009 -8.30 9.38 5.08
C PHE A 1009 -9.07 9.58 6.38
N ARG A 1010 -9.77 8.55 6.89
CA ARG A 1010 -10.40 8.60 8.22
C ARG A 1010 -9.36 8.94 9.29
N ASP A 1011 -8.22 8.24 9.29
CA ASP A 1011 -7.22 8.43 10.33
C ASP A 1011 -6.30 9.65 10.09
N GLU A 1012 -6.02 10.05 8.84
CA GLU A 1012 -5.35 11.31 8.53
C GLU A 1012 -6.20 12.54 8.89
N LEU A 1013 -7.49 12.59 8.52
CA LEU A 1013 -8.35 13.74 8.82
C LEU A 1013 -8.63 13.91 10.31
N LEU A 1014 -8.71 12.81 11.06
CA LEU A 1014 -8.73 12.86 12.52
C LEU A 1014 -7.38 13.35 13.05
N SER A 1015 -6.26 12.84 12.52
CA SER A 1015 -4.94 13.33 12.91
C SER A 1015 -4.76 14.83 12.64
N TRP A 1016 -5.22 15.34 11.49
CA TRP A 1016 -5.16 16.75 11.09
C TRP A 1016 -6.06 17.66 11.94
N SER A 1017 -7.32 17.26 12.18
CA SER A 1017 -8.27 18.08 12.95
C SER A 1017 -7.81 18.30 14.41
N TRP A 1018 -7.05 17.35 14.98
CA TRP A 1018 -6.48 17.45 16.32
C TRP A 1018 -5.18 18.30 16.38
N ARG A 1019 -4.62 18.73 15.24
CA ARG A 1019 -3.34 19.47 15.14
C ARG A 1019 -3.48 21.00 15.05
N ARG A 1020 -4.68 21.56 14.99
CA ARG A 1020 -4.87 23.01 14.79
C ARG A 1020 -4.28 23.84 15.95
N PRO A 1021 -3.31 24.75 15.71
CA PRO A 1021 -2.74 25.57 16.76
C PRO A 1021 -3.72 26.63 17.30
N LEU A 1022 -3.62 26.93 18.60
CA LEU A 1022 -4.24 28.11 19.21
C LEU A 1022 -3.64 29.39 18.59
N GLY A 1023 -4.39 30.06 17.71
CA GLY A 1023 -3.99 31.37 17.16
C GLY A 1023 -4.46 31.70 15.74
N MET A 1024 -4.92 30.73 14.94
CA MET A 1024 -5.64 31.04 13.70
C MET A 1024 -7.05 31.56 14.02
N PRO A 1025 -7.59 32.55 13.28
CA PRO A 1025 -8.98 32.97 13.43
C PRO A 1025 -9.92 31.78 13.27
N LEU A 1026 -10.94 31.68 14.13
CA LEU A 1026 -12.04 30.77 13.86
C LEU A 1026 -12.77 31.28 12.62
N ALA A 1027 -12.55 30.62 11.47
CA ALA A 1027 -13.66 30.42 10.55
C ALA A 1027 -14.82 29.80 11.36
N PRO A 1028 -16.09 30.17 11.10
CA PRO A 1028 -17.25 29.69 11.86
C PRO A 1028 -17.59 28.24 11.52
N VAL A 1029 -16.66 27.32 11.78
CA VAL A 1029 -16.99 25.93 12.10
C VAL A 1029 -17.71 25.99 13.43
N ALA A 1030 -19.03 25.81 13.38
CA ALA A 1030 -19.91 25.94 14.53
C ALA A 1030 -19.41 25.09 15.71
N GLY A 1031 -19.69 25.54 16.94
CA GLY A 1031 -19.23 24.92 18.20
C GLY A 1031 -19.89 23.58 18.56
N GLY A 1032 -20.12 22.71 17.58
CA GLY A 1032 -20.43 21.30 17.76
C GLY A 1032 -19.32 20.45 17.10
N GLY A 1033 -19.18 19.20 17.52
CA GLY A 1033 -18.37 18.25 16.76
C GLY A 1033 -18.94 18.10 15.33
N LEU A 1034 -18.08 17.85 14.35
CA LEU A 1034 -18.53 17.38 13.02
C LEU A 1034 -19.51 16.23 13.22
N SER A 1035 -20.68 16.27 12.57
CA SER A 1035 -21.57 15.12 12.66
C SER A 1035 -20.88 13.89 12.07
N ALA A 1036 -21.17 12.71 12.59
CA ALA A 1036 -20.55 11.48 12.08
C ALA A 1036 -20.82 11.30 10.57
N ALA A 1037 -21.97 11.78 10.07
CA ALA A 1037 -22.32 11.83 8.67
C ALA A 1037 -21.45 12.79 7.85
N ASP A 1038 -21.23 14.03 8.31
CA ASP A 1038 -20.36 15.00 7.62
C ASP A 1038 -18.91 14.50 7.54
N PHE A 1039 -18.45 13.86 8.62
CA PHE A 1039 -17.10 13.29 8.66
C PHE A 1039 -16.98 12.08 7.71
N LYS A 1040 -17.98 11.18 7.69
CA LYS A 1040 -18.08 10.06 6.73
C LYS A 1040 -18.02 10.58 5.29
N LEU A 1041 -18.82 11.61 4.97
CA LEU A 1041 -18.87 12.24 3.64
C LEU A 1041 -17.52 12.83 3.23
N LYS A 1042 -16.83 13.56 4.12
CA LYS A 1042 -15.48 14.09 3.82
C LYS A 1042 -14.47 12.98 3.53
N VAL A 1043 -14.55 11.85 4.23
CA VAL A 1043 -13.69 10.70 3.94
C VAL A 1043 -14.02 10.14 2.55
N THR A 1044 -15.28 9.86 2.24
CA THR A 1044 -15.66 9.28 0.93
C THR A 1044 -15.30 10.22 -0.22
N THR A 1045 -15.62 11.51 -0.14
CA THR A 1045 -15.30 12.49 -1.20
C THR A 1045 -13.80 12.57 -1.48
N ASN A 1046 -12.94 12.52 -0.46
CA ASN A 1046 -11.48 12.47 -0.67
C ASN A 1046 -11.03 11.16 -1.35
N VAL A 1047 -11.63 10.01 -1.00
CA VAL A 1047 -11.35 8.73 -1.69
C VAL A 1047 -11.78 8.81 -3.15
N ASP A 1048 -12.98 9.29 -3.43
CA ASP A 1048 -13.56 9.32 -4.77
C ASP A 1048 -12.80 10.32 -5.68
N HIS A 1049 -12.33 11.46 -5.13
CA HIS A 1049 -11.40 12.36 -5.81
C HIS A 1049 -10.06 11.68 -6.17
N VAL A 1050 -9.50 10.88 -5.27
CA VAL A 1050 -8.27 10.11 -5.55
C VAL A 1050 -8.52 9.09 -6.66
N ILE A 1051 -9.59 8.28 -6.56
CA ILE A 1051 -9.92 7.27 -7.58
C ILE A 1051 -10.18 7.93 -8.95
N GLY A 1052 -10.89 9.07 -8.98
CA GLY A 1052 -11.12 9.85 -10.20
C GLY A 1052 -9.81 10.28 -10.88
N ARG A 1053 -8.83 10.80 -10.12
CA ARG A 1053 -7.50 11.15 -10.65
C ARG A 1053 -6.74 9.95 -11.20
N ILE A 1054 -6.83 8.78 -10.56
CA ILE A 1054 -6.16 7.59 -11.11
C ILE A 1054 -6.83 7.15 -12.41
N ASN A 1055 -8.16 7.18 -12.47
CA ASN A 1055 -8.92 6.82 -13.67
C ASN A 1055 -8.61 7.72 -14.88
N SER A 1056 -8.30 9.00 -14.67
CA SER A 1056 -7.93 9.93 -15.76
C SER A 1056 -6.53 9.71 -16.34
N ILE A 1057 -5.63 9.01 -15.62
CA ILE A 1057 -4.27 8.69 -16.09
C ILE A 1057 -4.06 7.21 -16.40
N ALA A 1058 -4.98 6.35 -15.97
CA ALA A 1058 -4.93 4.93 -16.28
C ALA A 1058 -5.12 4.71 -17.79
N PRO A 1059 -4.33 3.82 -18.41
CA PRO A 1059 -4.60 3.28 -19.74
C PRO A 1059 -6.06 2.85 -19.94
N GLN A 1060 -6.85 3.70 -20.59
CA GLN A 1060 -8.22 3.38 -20.97
C GLN A 1060 -8.21 2.64 -22.31
N THR A 1061 -8.90 1.50 -22.37
CA THR A 1061 -9.36 0.94 -23.64
C THR A 1061 -10.42 1.88 -24.18
N LEU A 1062 -10.25 2.34 -25.44
CA LEU A 1062 -11.27 3.10 -26.17
C LEU A 1062 -12.63 2.42 -26.03
N SER A 1063 -13.70 3.20 -25.95
CA SER A 1063 -15.05 2.63 -26.04
C SER A 1063 -15.40 2.39 -27.51
N ASP A 1064 -16.27 1.41 -27.77
CA ASP A 1064 -16.76 1.15 -29.13
C ASP A 1064 -17.60 2.34 -29.66
N GLU A 1065 -18.04 3.24 -28.77
CA GLU A 1065 -18.67 4.52 -29.11
C GLU A 1065 -17.64 5.54 -29.64
N ASP A 1066 -16.38 5.50 -29.17
CA ASP A 1066 -15.28 6.33 -29.66
C ASP A 1066 -14.70 5.85 -31.00
N GLU A 1067 -14.87 4.57 -31.38
CA GLU A 1067 -14.46 4.08 -32.71
C GLU A 1067 -15.23 4.75 -33.88
N ASN A 1068 -16.37 5.39 -33.58
CA ASN A 1068 -17.13 6.18 -34.57
C ASN A 1068 -16.63 7.62 -34.73
N ALA A 1069 -15.59 8.05 -34.00
CA ALA A 1069 -14.96 9.34 -34.20
C ALA A 1069 -14.04 9.32 -35.44
N MET A 1070 -14.10 10.37 -36.27
CA MET A 1070 -13.17 10.54 -37.41
C MET A 1070 -11.73 10.90 -36.98
N ASP A 1071 -11.47 11.05 -35.68
CA ASP A 1071 -10.18 11.41 -35.13
C ASP A 1071 -9.22 10.21 -35.10
N PRO A 1072 -7.91 10.43 -35.32
CA PRO A 1072 -6.92 9.35 -35.22
C PRO A 1072 -6.87 8.76 -33.80
N PRO A 1073 -6.65 7.43 -33.65
CA PRO A 1073 -6.64 6.78 -32.36
C PRO A 1073 -5.58 7.39 -31.45
N GLN A 1074 -6.03 7.96 -30.34
CA GLN A 1074 -5.16 8.67 -29.41
C GLN A 1074 -4.24 7.69 -28.65
N SER A 1075 -3.07 8.17 -28.23
CA SER A 1075 -2.16 7.36 -27.42
C SER A 1075 -2.83 6.96 -26.10
N VAL A 1076 -2.89 5.66 -25.83
CA VAL A 1076 -3.41 5.09 -24.57
C VAL A 1076 -2.61 5.59 -23.33
N GLN A 1077 -1.44 6.19 -23.53
CA GLN A 1077 -0.60 6.78 -22.47
C GLN A 1077 -0.77 8.30 -22.32
N ARG A 1078 -1.68 8.94 -23.10
CA ARG A 1078 -1.87 10.40 -23.19
C ARG A 1078 -1.95 11.08 -21.83
N GLY A 1079 -2.80 10.60 -20.93
CA GLY A 1079 -3.01 11.24 -19.62
C GLY A 1079 -1.76 11.27 -18.72
N VAL A 1080 -0.79 10.35 -18.90
CA VAL A 1080 0.50 10.42 -18.20
C VAL A 1080 1.51 11.28 -18.98
N ALA A 1081 1.50 11.23 -20.31
CA ALA A 1081 2.37 12.05 -21.15
C ALA A 1081 2.12 13.57 -20.93
N GLU A 1082 0.85 14.00 -20.90
CA GLU A 1082 0.47 15.39 -20.62
C GLU A 1082 0.95 15.87 -19.23
N LEU A 1083 0.92 15.00 -18.22
CA LEU A 1083 1.45 15.33 -16.89
C LEU A 1083 2.98 15.42 -16.85
N VAL A 1084 3.67 14.58 -17.63
CA VAL A 1084 5.13 14.64 -17.78
C VAL A 1084 5.55 15.94 -18.49
N GLU A 1085 4.83 16.34 -19.54
CA GLU A 1085 5.02 17.62 -20.20
C GLU A 1085 4.76 18.80 -19.25
N ALA A 1086 3.64 18.77 -18.51
CA ALA A 1086 3.31 19.79 -17.51
C ALA A 1086 4.36 19.89 -16.37
N ALA A 1087 4.98 18.78 -15.98
CA ALA A 1087 6.05 18.78 -14.97
C ALA A 1087 7.38 19.34 -15.49
N LEU A 1088 7.69 19.12 -16.78
CA LEU A 1088 8.94 19.56 -17.42
C LEU A 1088 8.87 20.98 -18.00
N SER A 1089 7.67 21.55 -18.16
CA SER A 1089 7.45 22.90 -18.70
C SER A 1089 8.23 23.97 -17.91
N PRO A 1090 9.16 24.72 -18.53
CA PRO A 1090 9.89 25.81 -17.88
C PRO A 1090 8.98 26.88 -17.28
N ARG A 1091 7.80 27.10 -17.88
CA ARG A 1091 6.79 28.06 -17.40
C ARG A 1091 6.12 27.63 -16.10
N ASN A 1092 5.97 26.31 -15.87
CA ASN A 1092 5.46 25.79 -14.61
C ASN A 1092 6.59 25.70 -13.56
N LEU A 1093 7.79 25.25 -13.97
CA LEU A 1093 8.96 25.17 -13.11
C LEU A 1093 9.40 26.54 -12.56
N CYS A 1094 9.37 27.61 -13.36
CA CYS A 1094 9.71 28.95 -12.88
C CYS A 1094 8.68 29.52 -11.87
N MET A 1095 7.46 28.96 -11.79
CA MET A 1095 6.43 29.35 -10.82
C MET A 1095 6.55 28.61 -9.48
N MET A 1096 7.40 27.59 -9.39
CA MET A 1096 7.68 26.88 -8.13
C MET A 1096 8.41 27.75 -7.10
N ASP A 1097 8.32 27.34 -5.83
CA ASP A 1097 9.11 27.93 -4.74
C ASP A 1097 10.62 27.73 -4.99
N PRO A 1098 11.49 28.75 -4.82
CA PRO A 1098 12.93 28.62 -5.02
C PRO A 1098 13.57 27.51 -4.18
N THR A 1099 13.07 27.25 -2.96
CA THR A 1099 13.54 26.16 -2.09
C THR A 1099 13.18 24.75 -2.58
N TRP A 1100 12.32 24.66 -3.61
CA TRP A 1100 12.08 23.42 -4.35
C TRP A 1100 13.21 23.11 -5.35
N HIS A 1101 14.11 24.07 -5.64
CA HIS A 1101 15.20 23.97 -6.63
C HIS A 1101 14.68 23.54 -8.01
N PRO A 1102 13.85 24.35 -8.71
CA PRO A 1102 13.28 23.96 -10.00
C PRO A 1102 14.31 23.76 -11.12
N TRP A 1103 15.49 24.36 -10.99
CA TRP A 1103 16.61 24.24 -11.91
C TRP A 1103 17.38 22.91 -11.84
N PHE A 1104 17.20 22.15 -10.74
CA PHE A 1104 17.91 20.89 -10.46
C PHE A 1104 16.98 19.68 -10.54
#